data_AF-A0A7V9CVE9-F1
#
_entry.id   AF-A0A7V9CVE9-F1
#
_cell.length_a   1.000
_cell.length_b   1.000
_cell.length_c   1.000
_cell.angle_alpha   90.00
_cell.angle_beta   90.00
_cell.angle_gamma   90.00
#
_symmetry.space_group_name_H-M   'P 1'
#
loop_
_entity.id
_entity.type
_entity.pdbx_description
1 polymer ?
#
loop_
_entity_poly.entity_id
_entity_poly.type
_entity_poly.pdbx_seq_one_letter_code
_entity_poly.pdbx_strand_id
1 'polypeptide(L)'
;MRDDALDEPREKFLVTLSDASAPAGVTIDPDGVSATGWIDDNDDAPAAKVANAPNVTEGSSSGTQSAFTVTLSRRSGREASVNYATSDGSAKAGEDYVGKSDVLKIPAGELSGTIPIDVIGDAEAEGTESFTLALFARDETATIGEPQDASATIIDDDARPKLSIEDARVKEGNSGTSEVEFKLRLSGKAAQRIVVRAITEDGSAVSPADYQQKVGTVTFEPGDVERVLTVLANGDTVVEPNETFFVNVEAGIGVDVVDGRASGTIVNDDEKDDDAGGGPVEKSRLLSVADASADEPTTGQAVLRFAVTLAPASTREVTVKWATSDGTATAGSDYVAAGGTLSFAPGETTQSVSVMLLADDGGESNETFFVNLAGEMGAAVADRQGMGTIVDRNAPPSLSISDTLARESEGATFTVELMGAALRPVSVTFSTSDGTAREGIDYLGRRATLTFAPGEKTKTVAVTVLDDALVESAETFSVNLGDPVNAVITKSRGVATIEMSDQPAPTVVRPAAAGGLPLPLPVKNPTKKEKILLPRMVLGPLTVTVNAHGVARMIIACKQASPVTCSGRVLLETAAKPKVDLGAKSFSVKRGKKAYIPLKLGKPALRLLEQRDNLRVRVIVFVKVGKEWWRVLPGVITVQSQSAATRSSSNQP
;
A
#
# COMPACT_ATOMS: atom_id res chain seq x y z
N MET A 1 53.64 -73.53 -54.39
CA MET A 1 52.74 -72.54 -53.76
C MET A 1 51.34 -73.08 -53.89
N ARG A 2 50.49 -72.94 -52.87
CA ARG A 2 49.07 -73.27 -52.97
C ARG A 2 48.35 -71.93 -53.02
N ASP A 3 47.60 -71.73 -54.09
CA ASP A 3 46.68 -70.60 -54.23
C ASP A 3 45.55 -70.78 -53.21
N ASP A 4 45.15 -69.72 -52.52
CA ASP A 4 43.97 -69.73 -51.66
C ASP A 4 42.87 -68.80 -52.19
N ALA A 5 42.16 -68.07 -51.34
CA ALA A 5 41.08 -67.17 -51.76
C ALA A 5 41.08 -65.86 -50.95
N LEU A 6 42.17 -65.58 -50.25
CA LEU A 6 42.36 -64.42 -49.41
C LEU A 6 43.21 -63.39 -50.17
N ASP A 7 42.71 -62.17 -50.27
CA ASP A 7 43.54 -61.05 -50.73
C ASP A 7 44.67 -60.79 -49.71
N GLU A 8 45.92 -60.82 -50.16
CA GLU A 8 47.14 -60.91 -49.36
C GLU A 8 48.28 -60.01 -49.88
N PRO A 9 49.16 -59.45 -49.03
CA PRO A 9 50.27 -58.64 -49.49
C PRO A 9 51.26 -59.47 -50.32
N ARG A 10 51.98 -58.82 -51.24
CA ARG A 10 53.04 -59.45 -52.02
C ARG A 10 54.07 -60.14 -51.11
N GLU A 11 54.19 -61.45 -51.22
CA GLU A 11 55.10 -62.23 -50.38
C GLU A 11 56.48 -62.34 -51.04
N LYS A 12 57.51 -62.45 -50.20
CA LYS A 12 58.87 -62.75 -50.67
C LYS A 12 59.33 -64.10 -50.12
N PHE A 13 59.98 -64.89 -50.95
CA PHE A 13 60.70 -66.08 -50.52
C PHE A 13 62.17 -65.98 -50.93
N LEU A 14 63.04 -66.50 -50.07
CA LEU A 14 64.47 -66.57 -50.33
C LEU A 14 64.81 -68.01 -50.70
N VAL A 15 65.38 -68.19 -51.88
CA VAL A 15 66.02 -69.46 -52.25
C VAL A 15 67.51 -69.29 -52.00
N THR A 16 68.06 -70.06 -51.07
CA THR A 16 69.50 -70.08 -50.78
C THR A 16 70.07 -71.42 -51.18
N LEU A 17 71.19 -71.41 -51.89
CA LEU A 17 71.94 -72.62 -52.19
C LEU A 17 72.76 -73.02 -50.94
N SER A 18 72.41 -74.12 -50.29
CA SER A 18 73.19 -74.74 -49.22
C SER A 18 73.96 -75.96 -49.74
N ASP A 19 75.18 -76.17 -49.25
CA ASP A 19 76.07 -77.28 -49.64
C ASP A 19 76.45 -77.34 -51.14
N ALA A 20 76.45 -76.19 -51.81
CA ALA A 20 76.85 -76.11 -53.22
C ALA A 20 78.38 -76.29 -53.37
N SER A 21 78.80 -77.41 -53.95
CA SER A 21 80.19 -77.61 -54.39
C SER A 21 80.31 -77.36 -55.88
N ALA A 22 81.20 -76.42 -56.26
CA ALA A 22 81.47 -76.15 -57.66
C ALA A 22 82.36 -77.27 -58.25
N PRO A 23 82.03 -77.84 -59.41
CA PRO A 23 82.94 -78.72 -60.15
C PRO A 23 84.27 -78.02 -60.46
N ALA A 24 85.34 -78.78 -60.66
CA ALA A 24 86.67 -78.23 -60.94
C ALA A 24 86.64 -77.30 -62.16
N GLY A 25 87.07 -76.05 -61.98
CA GLY A 25 87.09 -74.99 -63.01
C GLY A 25 85.94 -73.99 -62.96
N VAL A 26 85.00 -74.12 -62.03
CA VAL A 26 83.88 -73.18 -61.83
C VAL A 26 83.96 -72.55 -60.44
N THR A 27 83.63 -71.27 -60.31
CA THR A 27 83.47 -70.55 -59.04
C THR A 27 82.01 -70.19 -58.84
N ILE A 28 81.44 -70.51 -57.67
CA ILE A 28 80.14 -69.97 -57.28
C ILE A 28 80.35 -68.52 -56.90
N ASP A 29 79.59 -67.61 -57.52
CA ASP A 29 79.57 -66.20 -57.15
C ASP A 29 79.07 -66.07 -55.70
N PRO A 30 79.89 -65.57 -54.76
CA PRO A 30 79.49 -65.41 -53.35
C PRO A 30 78.24 -64.52 -53.19
N ASP A 31 78.01 -63.59 -54.13
CA ASP A 31 76.87 -62.68 -54.12
C ASP A 31 75.63 -63.29 -54.80
N GLY A 32 75.78 -64.43 -55.49
CA GLY A 32 74.74 -65.15 -56.21
C GLY A 32 74.19 -66.40 -55.51
N VAL A 33 74.56 -66.64 -54.24
CA VAL A 33 74.13 -67.83 -53.47
C VAL A 33 72.70 -67.75 -52.95
N SER A 34 72.03 -66.60 -53.14
CA SER A 34 70.62 -66.44 -52.81
C SER A 34 69.86 -65.66 -53.89
N ALA A 35 68.65 -66.11 -54.22
CA ALA A 35 67.73 -65.40 -55.09
C ALA A 35 66.43 -65.09 -54.33
N THR A 36 65.91 -63.89 -54.52
CA THR A 36 64.59 -63.51 -54.00
C THR A 36 63.55 -63.75 -55.08
N GLY A 37 62.55 -64.57 -54.77
CA GLY A 37 61.34 -64.69 -55.56
C GLY A 37 60.19 -63.95 -54.89
N TRP A 38 59.21 -63.55 -55.70
CA TRP A 38 58.00 -62.89 -55.24
C TRP A 38 56.79 -63.75 -55.56
N ILE A 39 55.79 -63.71 -54.69
CA ILE A 39 54.45 -64.27 -54.92
C ILE A 39 53.51 -63.09 -55.03
N ASP A 40 52.90 -62.94 -56.20
CA ASP A 40 51.90 -61.92 -56.48
C ASP A 40 50.53 -62.51 -56.17
N ASP A 41 49.71 -61.74 -55.46
CA ASP A 41 48.33 -62.09 -55.14
C ASP A 41 47.44 -61.93 -56.38
N ASN A 42 46.56 -62.89 -56.61
CA ASN A 42 45.59 -62.92 -57.71
C ASN A 42 44.13 -62.89 -57.23
N ASP A 43 43.89 -62.70 -55.94
CA ASP A 43 42.55 -62.57 -55.38
C ASP A 43 42.08 -61.12 -55.33
N ASP A 44 40.77 -60.93 -55.54
CA ASP A 44 40.16 -59.60 -55.46
C ASP A 44 40.07 -59.13 -54.00
N ALA A 45 40.22 -57.81 -53.76
CA ALA A 45 39.96 -57.20 -52.46
C ALA A 45 38.48 -57.38 -52.01
N PRO A 46 38.19 -57.58 -50.71
CA PRO A 46 36.81 -57.72 -50.23
C PRO A 46 36.00 -56.42 -50.45
N ALA A 47 34.67 -56.54 -50.49
CA ALA A 47 33.76 -55.40 -50.55
C ALA A 47 33.21 -55.08 -49.15
N ALA A 48 33.36 -53.85 -48.69
CA ALA A 48 32.84 -53.33 -47.43
C ALA A 48 31.47 -52.68 -47.62
N LYS A 49 30.51 -53.02 -46.76
CA LYS A 49 29.17 -52.42 -46.74
C LYS A 49 28.70 -52.11 -45.32
N VAL A 50 27.83 -51.13 -45.17
CA VAL A 50 27.19 -50.84 -43.87
C VAL A 50 26.11 -51.88 -43.62
N ALA A 51 26.18 -52.58 -42.49
CA ALA A 51 25.37 -53.77 -42.21
C ALA A 51 24.13 -53.49 -41.34
N ASN A 52 24.06 -52.33 -40.68
CA ASN A 52 22.96 -51.95 -39.81
C ASN A 52 22.64 -50.45 -39.86
N ALA A 53 21.41 -50.13 -39.47
CA ALA A 53 20.93 -48.79 -39.14
C ALA A 53 20.64 -48.78 -37.62
N PRO A 54 21.55 -48.24 -36.79
CA PRO A 54 21.39 -48.29 -35.34
C PRO A 54 20.29 -47.34 -34.85
N ASN A 55 19.54 -47.77 -33.83
CA ASN A 55 18.63 -46.92 -33.06
C ASN A 55 19.18 -46.82 -31.64
N VAL A 56 19.32 -45.61 -31.13
CA VAL A 56 19.92 -45.34 -29.83
C VAL A 56 19.08 -44.31 -29.08
N THR A 57 18.90 -44.50 -27.79
CA THR A 57 18.30 -43.50 -26.91
C THR A 57 19.39 -42.53 -26.46
N GLU A 58 19.17 -41.23 -26.54
CA GLU A 58 20.23 -40.25 -26.25
C GLU A 58 20.68 -40.28 -24.78
N GLY A 59 19.73 -40.35 -23.84
CA GLY A 59 19.96 -40.36 -22.40
C GLY A 59 20.46 -39.01 -21.88
N SER A 60 20.37 -38.75 -20.56
CA SER A 60 20.49 -37.36 -20.08
C SER A 60 21.90 -36.75 -19.95
N SER A 61 22.91 -37.34 -20.59
CA SER A 61 24.29 -36.85 -20.58
C SER A 61 25.12 -37.48 -21.70
N SER A 62 26.18 -36.80 -22.13
CA SER A 62 27.14 -37.36 -23.10
C SER A 62 27.80 -38.65 -22.61
N GLY A 63 27.77 -39.70 -23.45
CA GLY A 63 28.34 -41.01 -23.13
C GLY A 63 27.67 -42.20 -23.82
N THR A 64 26.48 -42.00 -24.40
CA THR A 64 25.82 -43.02 -25.22
C THR A 64 26.46 -43.07 -26.61
N GLN A 65 26.56 -44.26 -27.21
CA GLN A 65 27.15 -44.43 -28.55
C GLN A 65 26.19 -45.11 -29.50
N SER A 66 26.11 -44.57 -30.72
CA SER A 66 25.52 -45.23 -31.87
C SER A 66 26.60 -46.00 -32.62
N ALA A 67 26.44 -47.31 -32.76
CA ALA A 67 27.45 -48.17 -33.39
C ALA A 67 27.00 -48.67 -34.77
N PHE A 68 27.71 -48.23 -35.81
CA PHE A 68 27.60 -48.80 -37.14
C PHE A 68 28.52 -50.01 -37.28
N THR A 69 27.99 -51.08 -37.85
CA THR A 69 28.74 -52.30 -38.18
C THR A 69 29.01 -52.29 -39.67
N VAL A 70 30.27 -52.37 -40.05
CA VAL A 70 30.68 -52.55 -41.45
C VAL A 70 31.09 -54.00 -41.63
N THR A 71 30.58 -54.65 -42.66
CA THR A 71 30.90 -56.05 -42.98
C THR A 71 31.67 -56.16 -44.29
N LEU A 72 32.60 -57.09 -44.35
CA LEU A 72 33.32 -57.48 -45.56
C LEU A 72 32.59 -58.65 -46.25
N SER A 73 32.60 -58.66 -47.59
CA SER A 73 32.00 -59.74 -48.38
C SER A 73 32.73 -61.10 -48.25
N ARG A 74 34.00 -61.07 -47.85
CA ARG A 74 34.87 -62.22 -47.55
C ARG A 74 35.99 -61.79 -46.59
N ARG A 75 36.68 -62.75 -45.97
CA ARG A 75 37.88 -62.46 -45.15
C ARG A 75 39.01 -61.97 -46.06
N SER A 76 39.83 -61.05 -45.57
CA SER A 76 41.10 -60.65 -46.22
C SER A 76 42.27 -61.20 -45.42
N GLY A 77 43.36 -61.57 -46.09
CA GLY A 77 44.63 -61.95 -45.47
C GLY A 77 45.46 -60.74 -45.03
N ARG A 78 45.02 -59.51 -45.37
CA ARG A 78 45.60 -58.24 -44.91
C ARG A 78 44.60 -57.36 -44.15
N GLU A 79 45.08 -56.27 -43.55
CA GLU A 79 44.21 -55.25 -42.94
C GLU A 79 43.37 -54.59 -44.04
N ALA A 80 42.04 -54.70 -43.91
CA ALA A 80 41.09 -54.03 -44.76
C ALA A 80 40.79 -52.63 -44.21
N SER A 81 40.95 -51.59 -45.01
CA SER A 81 40.63 -50.20 -44.67
C SER A 81 39.50 -49.67 -45.53
N VAL A 82 38.60 -48.88 -44.95
CA VAL A 82 37.55 -48.13 -45.67
C VAL A 82 37.32 -46.79 -44.96
N ASN A 83 37.16 -45.71 -45.73
CA ASN A 83 36.87 -44.39 -45.14
C ASN A 83 35.38 -44.23 -44.90
N TYR A 84 35.06 -43.45 -43.88
CA TYR A 84 33.69 -43.08 -43.59
C TYR A 84 33.58 -41.62 -43.18
N ALA A 85 32.39 -41.06 -43.35
CA ALA A 85 32.01 -39.77 -42.80
C ALA A 85 30.55 -39.80 -42.35
N THR A 86 30.25 -39.06 -41.28
CA THR A 86 28.87 -38.75 -40.88
C THR A 86 28.38 -37.49 -41.59
N SER A 87 27.09 -37.42 -41.82
CA SER A 87 26.39 -36.26 -42.36
C SER A 87 25.08 -36.04 -41.61
N ASP A 88 24.75 -34.76 -41.42
CA ASP A 88 23.57 -34.34 -40.68
C ASP A 88 22.27 -34.78 -41.37
N GLY A 89 21.30 -35.20 -40.58
CA GLY A 89 19.91 -35.35 -40.98
C GLY A 89 19.06 -34.30 -40.28
N SER A 90 18.05 -34.75 -39.52
CA SER A 90 17.40 -33.89 -38.54
C SER A 90 18.34 -33.61 -37.37
N ALA A 91 19.15 -34.60 -36.95
CA ALA A 91 20.23 -34.44 -36.00
C ALA A 91 21.45 -33.75 -36.64
N LYS A 92 22.11 -32.88 -35.88
CA LYS A 92 23.23 -32.00 -36.22
C LYS A 92 24.49 -32.35 -35.44
N ALA A 93 25.61 -32.40 -36.16
CA ALA A 93 26.92 -32.61 -35.56
C ALA A 93 27.27 -31.47 -34.60
N GLY A 94 27.60 -31.82 -33.36
CA GLY A 94 27.93 -30.89 -32.28
C GLY A 94 26.75 -30.48 -31.39
N GLU A 95 25.51 -30.80 -31.80
CA GLU A 95 24.30 -30.63 -31.01
C GLU A 95 23.84 -32.01 -30.50
N ASP A 96 23.53 -32.94 -31.39
CA ASP A 96 22.92 -34.24 -31.03
C ASP A 96 23.90 -35.42 -31.13
N TYR A 97 24.97 -35.26 -31.93
CA TYR A 97 26.01 -36.27 -32.08
C TYR A 97 27.37 -35.66 -32.41
N VAL A 98 28.45 -36.40 -32.15
CA VAL A 98 29.81 -35.97 -32.51
C VAL A 98 30.10 -36.37 -33.96
N GLY A 99 30.11 -35.37 -34.86
CA GLY A 99 30.48 -35.58 -36.26
C GLY A 99 31.87 -36.19 -36.43
N LYS A 100 31.99 -37.22 -37.27
CA LYS A 100 33.22 -38.01 -37.43
C LYS A 100 33.52 -38.31 -38.88
N SER A 101 34.78 -38.15 -39.28
CA SER A 101 35.31 -38.66 -40.53
C SER A 101 36.69 -39.25 -40.29
N ASP A 102 36.87 -40.53 -40.62
CA ASP A 102 38.06 -41.29 -40.31
C ASP A 102 38.15 -42.54 -41.20
N VAL A 103 39.17 -43.38 -40.96
CA VAL A 103 39.37 -44.66 -41.62
C VAL A 103 39.02 -45.79 -40.65
N LEU A 104 38.06 -46.65 -41.02
CA LEU A 104 37.84 -47.91 -40.33
C LEU A 104 38.90 -48.93 -40.79
N LYS A 105 39.60 -49.53 -39.83
CA LYS A 105 40.57 -50.62 -40.06
C LYS A 105 40.01 -51.92 -39.50
N ILE A 106 39.85 -52.92 -40.36
CA ILE A 106 39.40 -54.27 -40.01
C ILE A 106 40.64 -55.19 -40.08
N PRO A 107 41.08 -55.76 -38.95
CA PRO A 107 42.25 -56.63 -38.91
C PRO A 107 42.15 -57.80 -39.89
N ALA A 108 43.29 -58.28 -40.37
CA ALA A 108 43.37 -59.47 -41.21
C ALA A 108 42.62 -60.66 -40.58
N GLY A 109 41.88 -61.37 -41.41
CA GLY A 109 41.03 -62.47 -40.99
C GLY A 109 39.67 -62.08 -40.44
N GLU A 110 39.42 -60.83 -40.01
CA GLU A 110 38.09 -60.43 -39.50
C GLU A 110 37.09 -60.15 -40.63
N LEU A 111 35.79 -60.31 -40.34
CA LEU A 111 34.69 -60.08 -41.31
C LEU A 111 33.93 -58.78 -41.06
N SER A 112 34.18 -58.11 -39.93
CA SER A 112 33.46 -56.91 -39.56
C SER A 112 34.28 -55.99 -38.67
N GLY A 113 34.00 -54.70 -38.76
CA GLY A 113 34.46 -53.68 -37.81
C GLY A 113 33.29 -52.83 -37.35
N THR A 114 33.46 -52.14 -36.22
CA THR A 114 32.47 -51.22 -35.68
C THR A 114 32.97 -49.79 -35.67
N ILE A 115 32.08 -48.85 -35.98
CA ILE A 115 32.32 -47.41 -35.94
C ILE A 115 31.42 -46.84 -34.84
N PRO A 116 31.97 -46.52 -33.66
CA PRO A 116 31.23 -45.81 -32.63
C PRO A 116 31.17 -44.31 -32.96
N ILE A 117 29.95 -43.78 -32.92
CA ILE A 117 29.65 -42.35 -32.98
C ILE A 117 29.07 -41.97 -31.62
N ASP A 118 29.67 -40.99 -30.95
CA ASP A 118 29.18 -40.49 -29.67
C ASP A 118 27.90 -39.69 -29.89
N VAL A 119 26.86 -39.99 -29.11
CA VAL A 119 25.60 -39.24 -29.04
C VAL A 119 25.71 -38.25 -27.88
N ILE A 120 25.23 -37.04 -28.12
CA ILE A 120 25.17 -35.96 -27.15
C ILE A 120 23.72 -35.94 -26.69
N GLY A 121 23.46 -36.32 -25.44
CA GLY A 121 22.12 -36.23 -24.87
C GLY A 121 22.07 -35.19 -23.76
N ASP A 122 20.88 -34.67 -23.50
CA ASP A 122 20.62 -33.57 -22.57
C ASP A 122 19.35 -33.79 -21.73
N ALA A 123 18.58 -32.76 -21.40
CA ALA A 123 17.34 -32.94 -20.64
C ALA A 123 16.14 -32.29 -21.36
N GLU A 124 16.29 -32.05 -22.66
CA GLU A 124 15.39 -31.27 -23.48
C GLU A 124 14.62 -32.18 -24.43
N ALA A 125 13.27 -32.15 -24.36
CA ALA A 125 12.45 -32.95 -25.27
C ALA A 125 12.43 -32.35 -26.69
N GLU A 126 13.26 -32.89 -27.57
CA GLU A 126 13.46 -32.42 -28.95
C GLU A 126 12.77 -33.31 -30.00
N GLY A 127 12.38 -34.53 -29.63
CA GLY A 127 11.76 -35.52 -30.50
C GLY A 127 12.78 -36.47 -31.15
N THR A 128 12.28 -37.47 -31.87
CA THR A 128 13.17 -38.47 -32.52
C THR A 128 13.86 -37.89 -33.75
N GLU A 129 15.18 -38.04 -33.81
CA GLU A 129 16.02 -37.48 -34.85
C GLU A 129 16.88 -38.53 -35.57
N SER A 130 17.60 -38.12 -36.62
CA SER A 130 18.46 -39.01 -37.39
C SER A 130 19.65 -38.31 -38.04
N PHE A 131 20.75 -39.05 -38.18
CA PHE A 131 21.94 -38.68 -38.97
C PHE A 131 22.37 -39.86 -39.84
N THR A 132 23.27 -39.65 -40.81
CA THR A 132 23.69 -40.70 -41.77
C THR A 132 25.19 -40.92 -41.72
N LEU A 133 25.63 -42.18 -41.77
CA LEU A 133 27.03 -42.57 -42.01
C LEU A 133 27.16 -43.12 -43.43
N ALA A 134 28.15 -42.64 -44.18
CA ALA A 134 28.45 -43.09 -45.53
C ALA A 134 29.91 -43.51 -45.67
N LEU A 135 30.14 -44.61 -46.39
CA LEU A 135 31.45 -45.08 -46.81
C LEU A 135 31.86 -44.39 -48.12
N PHE A 136 33.15 -44.09 -48.28
CA PHE A 136 33.66 -43.50 -49.52
C PHE A 136 35.10 -43.94 -49.86
N ALA A 137 35.39 -43.93 -51.16
CA ALA A 137 36.65 -44.41 -51.71
C ALA A 137 37.75 -43.34 -51.57
N ARG A 138 38.83 -43.67 -50.85
CA ARG A 138 40.07 -42.92 -50.73
C ARG A 138 41.20 -43.76 -50.09
N ASP A 139 42.15 -44.26 -50.87
CA ASP A 139 43.31 -45.03 -50.35
C ASP A 139 42.89 -46.27 -49.53
N GLU A 140 41.76 -46.88 -49.87
CA GLU A 140 41.16 -48.05 -49.24
C GLU A 140 41.78 -49.37 -49.74
N THR A 141 41.88 -50.37 -48.87
CA THR A 141 42.27 -51.74 -49.25
C THR A 141 41.09 -52.69 -49.42
N ALA A 142 39.86 -52.25 -49.09
CA ALA A 142 38.61 -52.93 -49.41
C ALA A 142 37.77 -52.08 -50.38
N THR A 143 37.15 -52.70 -51.38
CA THR A 143 36.21 -52.02 -52.30
C THR A 143 34.91 -51.63 -51.57
N ILE A 144 34.12 -50.70 -52.10
CA ILE A 144 32.83 -50.32 -51.52
C ILE A 144 31.71 -51.14 -52.15
N GLY A 145 30.91 -51.79 -51.31
CA GLY A 145 29.71 -52.54 -51.68
C GLY A 145 28.43 -51.87 -51.18
N GLU A 146 27.30 -52.35 -51.69
CA GLU A 146 25.98 -51.83 -51.30
C GLU A 146 25.38 -52.60 -50.10
N PRO A 147 24.72 -51.91 -49.15
CA PRO A 147 24.56 -50.45 -49.09
C PRO A 147 25.83 -49.76 -48.58
N GLN A 148 26.17 -48.63 -49.20
CA GLN A 148 27.33 -47.81 -48.81
C GLN A 148 27.02 -46.81 -47.68
N ASP A 149 25.75 -46.63 -47.33
CA ASP A 149 25.32 -45.76 -46.24
C ASP A 149 24.24 -46.40 -45.36
N ALA A 150 24.04 -45.83 -44.17
CA ALA A 150 22.90 -46.11 -43.31
C ALA A 150 22.59 -44.92 -42.42
N SER A 151 21.31 -44.75 -42.08
CA SER A 151 20.86 -43.73 -41.13
C SER A 151 20.77 -44.30 -39.71
N ALA A 152 21.33 -43.58 -38.75
CA ALA A 152 21.11 -43.82 -37.32
C ALA A 152 19.91 -42.99 -36.84
N THR A 153 19.10 -43.55 -35.96
CA THR A 153 18.02 -42.84 -35.26
C THR A 153 18.43 -42.55 -33.81
N ILE A 154 18.29 -41.30 -33.39
CA ILE A 154 18.43 -40.86 -32.00
C ILE A 154 17.02 -40.70 -31.42
N ILE A 155 16.70 -41.48 -30.40
CA ILE A 155 15.39 -41.51 -29.74
C ILE A 155 15.47 -40.64 -28.49
N ASP A 156 14.77 -39.50 -28.53
CA ASP A 156 14.50 -38.65 -27.38
C ASP A 156 13.78 -39.42 -26.26
N ASP A 157 14.39 -39.44 -25.07
CA ASP A 157 13.83 -40.00 -23.84
C ASP A 157 13.46 -38.97 -22.78
N ASP A 158 13.49 -37.69 -23.13
CA ASP A 158 13.22 -36.60 -22.22
C ASP A 158 11.72 -36.26 -22.11
N ALA A 159 11.37 -35.75 -20.93
CA ALA A 159 9.99 -35.44 -20.60
C ALA A 159 9.54 -34.15 -21.28
N ARG A 160 8.42 -34.21 -22.03
CA ARG A 160 7.80 -33.01 -22.59
C ARG A 160 7.46 -31.98 -21.51
N PRO A 161 7.58 -30.67 -21.82
CA PRO A 161 7.13 -29.63 -20.90
C PRO A 161 5.62 -29.74 -20.66
N LYS A 162 5.20 -29.45 -19.43
CA LYS A 162 3.80 -29.44 -19.01
C LYS A 162 3.23 -28.03 -19.12
N LEU A 163 2.06 -27.88 -19.72
CA LEU A 163 1.35 -26.60 -19.87
C LEU A 163 0.21 -26.46 -18.86
N SER A 164 0.17 -25.31 -18.20
CA SER A 164 -0.96 -24.86 -17.38
C SER A 164 -1.40 -23.45 -17.76
N ILE A 165 -2.68 -23.14 -17.62
CA ILE A 165 -3.23 -21.78 -17.76
C ILE A 165 -3.78 -21.28 -16.42
N GLU A 166 -3.47 -20.03 -16.05
CA GLU A 166 -3.96 -19.42 -14.81
C GLU A 166 -5.30 -18.69 -15.01
N ASP A 167 -6.19 -18.79 -14.02
CA ASP A 167 -7.40 -17.97 -13.92
C ASP A 167 -7.05 -16.48 -13.92
N ALA A 168 -7.89 -15.70 -14.59
CA ALA A 168 -7.74 -14.26 -14.72
C ALA A 168 -8.99 -13.54 -14.20
N ARG A 169 -8.82 -12.29 -13.78
CA ARG A 169 -9.94 -11.42 -13.46
C ARG A 169 -9.66 -10.00 -13.91
N VAL A 170 -10.67 -9.33 -14.41
CA VAL A 170 -10.61 -7.92 -14.77
C VAL A 170 -11.86 -7.22 -14.24
N LYS A 171 -11.79 -5.91 -14.06
CA LYS A 171 -12.98 -5.08 -13.98
C LYS A 171 -13.44 -4.74 -15.38
N GLU A 172 -14.74 -4.83 -15.67
CA GLU A 172 -15.23 -4.56 -17.02
C GLU A 172 -15.02 -3.09 -17.44
N GLY A 173 -15.17 -2.17 -16.49
CA GLY A 173 -15.07 -0.74 -16.71
C GLY A 173 -16.32 -0.17 -17.38
N ASN A 174 -16.50 1.15 -17.29
CA ASN A 174 -17.79 1.76 -17.64
C ASN A 174 -18.11 1.90 -19.15
N SER A 175 -17.17 1.54 -20.03
CA SER A 175 -17.30 1.66 -21.49
C SER A 175 -16.12 0.99 -22.21
N GLY A 176 -16.32 0.61 -23.48
CA GLY A 176 -15.23 0.14 -24.34
C GLY A 176 -14.84 -1.29 -24.00
N THR A 177 -13.55 -1.58 -23.93
CA THR A 177 -13.07 -2.93 -23.60
C THR A 177 -11.92 -2.92 -22.60
N SER A 178 -11.91 -3.90 -21.71
CA SER A 178 -10.86 -4.18 -20.74
C SER A 178 -10.14 -5.49 -21.06
N GLU A 179 -8.82 -5.54 -20.84
CA GLU A 179 -8.01 -6.71 -21.17
C GLU A 179 -7.97 -7.73 -20.02
N VAL A 180 -8.53 -8.91 -20.27
CA VAL A 180 -8.39 -10.10 -19.42
C VAL A 180 -7.14 -10.86 -19.84
N GLU A 181 -6.08 -10.80 -19.02
CA GLU A 181 -4.79 -11.44 -19.32
C GLU A 181 -4.68 -12.83 -18.66
N PHE A 182 -4.74 -13.88 -19.46
CA PHE A 182 -4.50 -15.26 -19.04
C PHE A 182 -3.03 -15.62 -19.20
N LYS A 183 -2.40 -16.13 -18.14
CA LYS A 183 -1.00 -16.56 -18.19
C LYS A 183 -0.91 -18.05 -18.46
N LEU A 184 -0.27 -18.40 -19.57
CA LEU A 184 0.06 -19.77 -19.93
C LEU A 184 1.51 -20.04 -19.53
N ARG A 185 1.75 -21.12 -18.78
CA ARG A 185 3.06 -21.47 -18.21
C ARG A 185 3.49 -22.88 -18.59
N LEU A 186 4.75 -23.00 -19.02
CA LEU A 186 5.43 -24.27 -19.21
C LEU A 186 6.19 -24.66 -17.93
N SER A 187 6.27 -25.96 -17.63
CA SER A 187 7.07 -26.46 -16.50
C SER A 187 8.58 -26.35 -16.70
N GLY A 188 9.03 -26.07 -17.92
CA GLY A 188 10.42 -25.90 -18.34
C GLY A 188 10.50 -25.02 -19.58
N LYS A 189 11.71 -24.71 -20.05
CA LYS A 189 11.90 -23.96 -21.29
C LYS A 189 11.45 -24.79 -22.49
N ALA A 190 10.85 -24.15 -23.48
CA ALA A 190 10.60 -24.80 -24.76
C ALA A 190 11.94 -25.01 -25.51
N ALA A 191 12.32 -26.24 -25.84
CA ALA A 191 13.48 -26.51 -26.68
C ALA A 191 13.21 -26.12 -28.14
N GLN A 192 12.00 -26.43 -28.61
CA GLN A 192 11.49 -26.10 -29.94
C GLN A 192 10.22 -25.24 -29.88
N ARG A 193 9.79 -24.72 -31.03
CA ARG A 193 8.59 -23.89 -31.13
C ARG A 193 7.32 -24.70 -30.82
N ILE A 194 6.61 -24.34 -29.75
CA ILE A 194 5.34 -24.97 -29.34
C ILE A 194 4.18 -24.05 -29.74
N VAL A 195 3.18 -24.62 -30.43
CA VAL A 195 1.96 -23.90 -30.81
C VAL A 195 0.75 -24.60 -30.20
N VAL A 196 0.02 -23.91 -29.34
CA VAL A 196 -1.22 -24.41 -28.72
C VAL A 196 -2.41 -23.62 -29.18
N ARG A 197 -3.57 -24.27 -29.29
CA ARG A 197 -4.82 -23.63 -29.71
C ARG A 197 -5.61 -23.22 -28.48
N ALA A 198 -6.13 -22.00 -28.49
CA ALA A 198 -6.95 -21.46 -27.41
C ALA A 198 -8.30 -20.98 -27.95
N ILE A 199 -9.38 -21.34 -27.24
CA ILE A 199 -10.74 -20.93 -27.54
C ILE A 199 -11.42 -20.47 -26.27
N THR A 200 -12.11 -19.34 -26.34
CA THR A 200 -13.05 -18.93 -25.29
C THR A 200 -14.39 -19.65 -25.41
N GLU A 201 -14.93 -20.10 -24.28
CA GLU A 201 -16.25 -20.72 -24.12
C GLU A 201 -17.08 -19.88 -23.14
N ASP A 202 -18.36 -19.67 -23.45
CA ASP A 202 -19.27 -18.90 -22.60
C ASP A 202 -19.44 -19.57 -21.22
N GLY A 203 -19.69 -18.76 -20.20
CA GLY A 203 -20.07 -19.21 -18.86
C GLY A 203 -21.36 -18.52 -18.42
N SER A 204 -21.29 -17.74 -17.34
CA SER A 204 -22.34 -16.76 -17.05
C SER A 204 -22.19 -15.50 -17.91
N ALA A 205 -20.95 -15.16 -18.27
CA ALA A 205 -20.65 -14.16 -19.30
C ALA A 205 -20.74 -14.83 -20.68
N VAL A 206 -21.40 -14.17 -21.63
CA VAL A 206 -21.69 -14.62 -22.99
C VAL A 206 -21.15 -13.65 -24.05
N SER A 207 -20.56 -14.19 -25.11
CA SER A 207 -20.10 -13.36 -26.24
C SER A 207 -21.22 -13.10 -27.26
N PRO A 208 -21.35 -11.88 -27.83
CA PRO A 208 -20.47 -10.72 -27.69
C PRO A 208 -20.94 -9.69 -26.65
N ALA A 209 -21.86 -10.04 -25.76
CA ALA A 209 -22.38 -9.07 -24.78
C ALA A 209 -21.27 -8.68 -23.80
N ASP A 210 -20.73 -9.66 -23.08
CA ASP A 210 -19.88 -9.39 -21.91
C ASP A 210 -18.39 -9.47 -22.28
N TYR A 211 -18.06 -10.23 -23.31
CA TYR A 211 -16.69 -10.33 -23.83
C TYR A 211 -16.65 -10.66 -25.32
N GLN A 212 -15.50 -10.44 -25.94
CA GLN A 212 -15.27 -10.77 -27.35
C GLN A 212 -14.70 -12.18 -27.49
N GLN A 213 -15.43 -13.07 -28.15
CA GLN A 213 -15.01 -14.44 -28.39
C GLN A 213 -13.65 -14.44 -29.09
N LYS A 214 -12.71 -15.22 -28.56
CA LYS A 214 -11.38 -15.36 -29.11
C LYS A 214 -11.10 -16.81 -29.47
N VAL A 215 -10.75 -17.04 -30.73
CA VAL A 215 -10.24 -18.30 -31.26
C VAL A 215 -8.89 -18.01 -31.88
N GLY A 216 -7.85 -18.70 -31.46
CA GLY A 216 -6.50 -18.47 -32.00
C GLY A 216 -5.48 -19.45 -31.46
N THR A 217 -4.21 -19.12 -31.70
CA THR A 217 -3.08 -19.90 -31.20
C THR A 217 -2.19 -19.04 -30.30
N VAL A 218 -1.56 -19.69 -29.32
CA VAL A 218 -0.48 -19.13 -28.52
C VAL A 218 0.79 -19.86 -28.90
N THR A 219 1.85 -19.12 -29.23
CA THR A 219 3.15 -19.66 -29.65
C THR A 219 4.20 -19.38 -28.60
N PHE A 220 4.87 -20.43 -28.15
CA PHE A 220 6.10 -20.38 -27.35
C PHE A 220 7.26 -20.60 -28.31
N GLU A 221 8.15 -19.62 -28.40
CA GLU A 221 9.42 -19.75 -29.14
C GLU A 221 10.45 -20.47 -28.26
N PRO A 222 11.52 -21.03 -28.86
CA PRO A 222 12.60 -21.65 -28.09
C PRO A 222 13.10 -20.74 -26.95
N GLY A 223 13.19 -21.30 -25.75
CA GLY A 223 13.58 -20.63 -24.50
C GLY A 223 12.44 -19.99 -23.70
N ASP A 224 11.22 -19.88 -24.27
CA ASP A 224 10.07 -19.34 -23.54
C ASP A 224 9.60 -20.28 -22.42
N VAL A 225 9.09 -19.68 -21.34
CA VAL A 225 8.45 -20.39 -20.21
C VAL A 225 7.05 -19.86 -19.89
N GLU A 226 6.72 -18.66 -20.35
CA GLU A 226 5.43 -18.00 -20.08
C GLU A 226 4.99 -17.20 -21.31
N ARG A 227 3.69 -17.25 -21.62
CA ARG A 227 3.04 -16.39 -22.62
C ARG A 227 1.70 -15.91 -22.09
N VAL A 228 1.29 -14.72 -22.55
CA VAL A 228 0.01 -14.12 -22.16
C VAL A 228 -0.98 -14.21 -23.32
N LEU A 229 -2.18 -14.71 -23.03
CA LEU A 229 -3.34 -14.63 -23.91
C LEU A 229 -4.28 -13.55 -23.40
N THR A 230 -4.51 -12.52 -24.21
CA THR A 230 -5.45 -11.44 -23.88
C THR A 230 -6.82 -11.71 -24.48
N VAL A 231 -7.88 -11.64 -23.69
CA VAL A 231 -9.28 -11.62 -24.13
C VAL A 231 -9.88 -10.25 -23.76
N LEU A 232 -10.75 -9.68 -24.60
CA LEU A 232 -11.36 -8.39 -24.34
C LEU A 232 -12.72 -8.59 -23.66
N ALA A 233 -12.88 -8.08 -22.43
CA ALA A 233 -14.16 -7.90 -21.77
C ALA A 233 -14.79 -6.58 -22.25
N ASN A 234 -16.09 -6.55 -22.55
CA ASN A 234 -16.77 -5.33 -22.93
C ASN A 234 -17.25 -4.63 -21.66
N GLY A 235 -16.97 -3.34 -21.56
CA GLY A 235 -17.43 -2.53 -20.43
C GLY A 235 -18.71 -1.79 -20.78
N ASP A 236 -19.66 -1.75 -19.86
CA ASP A 236 -20.86 -0.93 -19.92
C ASP A 236 -21.18 -0.29 -18.57
N THR A 237 -22.42 0.14 -18.34
CA THR A 237 -22.81 0.78 -17.06
C THR A 237 -23.94 0.02 -16.36
N VAL A 238 -24.19 -1.22 -16.77
CA VAL A 238 -25.28 -2.07 -16.28
C VAL A 238 -24.78 -2.82 -15.04
N VAL A 239 -25.54 -2.71 -13.97
CA VAL A 239 -25.17 -3.37 -12.71
C VAL A 239 -25.56 -4.84 -12.79
N GLU A 240 -24.55 -5.68 -12.95
CA GLU A 240 -24.70 -7.13 -13.08
C GLU A 240 -23.96 -7.87 -11.92
N PRO A 241 -24.23 -9.15 -11.65
CA PRO A 241 -23.34 -9.94 -10.80
C PRO A 241 -21.96 -10.06 -11.45
N ASN A 242 -20.91 -10.39 -10.68
CA ASN A 242 -19.66 -10.81 -11.30
C ASN A 242 -19.91 -12.06 -12.15
N GLU A 243 -19.39 -12.04 -13.36
CA GLU A 243 -19.62 -13.08 -14.34
C GLU A 243 -18.32 -13.81 -14.71
N THR A 244 -18.46 -14.99 -15.28
CA THR A 244 -17.33 -15.82 -15.68
C THR A 244 -17.51 -16.36 -17.09
N PHE A 245 -16.42 -16.40 -17.86
CA PHE A 245 -16.28 -17.20 -19.08
C PHE A 245 -15.04 -18.10 -18.95
N PHE A 246 -14.83 -19.02 -19.88
CA PHE A 246 -13.71 -19.96 -19.84
C PHE A 246 -12.78 -19.81 -21.03
N VAL A 247 -11.50 -20.11 -20.84
CA VAL A 247 -10.53 -20.32 -21.91
C VAL A 247 -10.11 -21.79 -21.87
N ASN A 248 -10.39 -22.51 -22.95
CA ASN A 248 -9.93 -23.88 -23.16
C ASN A 248 -8.70 -23.86 -24.07
N VAL A 249 -7.60 -24.45 -23.58
CA VAL A 249 -6.35 -24.66 -24.29
C VAL A 249 -6.25 -26.12 -24.68
N GLU A 250 -6.16 -26.37 -25.98
CA GLU A 250 -5.98 -27.70 -26.55
C GLU A 250 -4.49 -27.98 -26.74
N ALA A 251 -4.09 -29.23 -26.47
CA ALA A 251 -2.70 -29.66 -26.61
C ALA A 251 -2.19 -29.48 -28.05
N GLY A 252 -0.99 -28.91 -28.16
CA GLY A 252 -0.20 -28.85 -29.39
C GLY A 252 0.80 -30.01 -29.49
N ILE A 253 1.60 -30.02 -30.55
CA ILE A 253 2.76 -30.93 -30.67
C ILE A 253 3.84 -30.48 -29.68
N GLY A 254 4.50 -31.42 -29.00
CA GLY A 254 5.66 -31.14 -28.14
C GLY A 254 5.34 -30.64 -26.72
N VAL A 255 4.08 -30.72 -26.27
CA VAL A 255 3.68 -30.26 -24.93
C VAL A 255 2.56 -31.13 -24.35
N ASP A 256 2.61 -31.40 -23.05
CA ASP A 256 1.54 -32.11 -22.33
C ASP A 256 0.69 -31.10 -21.55
N VAL A 257 -0.60 -30.99 -21.83
CA VAL A 257 -1.50 -30.08 -21.09
C VAL A 257 -1.95 -30.73 -19.79
N VAL A 258 -1.54 -30.15 -18.66
CA VAL A 258 -1.92 -30.62 -17.32
C VAL A 258 -3.09 -29.84 -16.73
N ASP A 259 -3.19 -28.57 -17.10
CA ASP A 259 -4.33 -27.71 -16.79
C ASP A 259 -4.66 -26.86 -18.02
N GLY A 260 -5.69 -27.28 -18.75
CA GLY A 260 -6.08 -26.70 -20.02
C GLY A 260 -7.28 -25.77 -19.95
N ARG A 261 -7.82 -25.47 -18.76
CA ARG A 261 -9.02 -24.65 -18.63
C ARG A 261 -8.85 -23.61 -17.55
N ALA A 262 -8.91 -22.33 -17.93
CA ALA A 262 -8.92 -21.21 -17.00
C ALA A 262 -10.27 -20.49 -17.01
N SER A 263 -10.68 -19.99 -15.85
CA SER A 263 -11.82 -19.09 -15.67
C SER A 263 -11.37 -17.64 -15.81
N GLY A 264 -12.04 -16.88 -16.68
CA GLY A 264 -11.96 -15.43 -16.73
C GLY A 264 -13.12 -14.83 -15.95
N THR A 265 -12.85 -14.12 -14.86
CA THR A 265 -13.89 -13.41 -14.09
C THR A 265 -13.97 -11.95 -14.55
N ILE A 266 -15.13 -11.55 -15.04
CA ILE A 266 -15.49 -10.16 -15.28
C ILE A 266 -16.14 -9.66 -13.98
N VAL A 267 -15.40 -8.80 -13.28
CA VAL A 267 -15.85 -8.22 -12.02
C VAL A 267 -16.66 -6.99 -12.36
N ASN A 268 -17.94 -7.02 -11.99
CA ASN A 268 -18.77 -5.85 -12.07
C ASN A 268 -18.20 -4.77 -11.16
N ASP A 269 -17.84 -3.64 -11.76
CA ASP A 269 -17.41 -2.44 -11.05
C ASP A 269 -18.36 -1.24 -11.22
N ASP A 270 -19.52 -1.48 -11.81
CA ASP A 270 -20.67 -0.60 -11.75
C ASP A 270 -21.34 -0.69 -10.39
N GLU A 271 -21.50 0.47 -9.77
CA GLU A 271 -22.20 0.58 -8.50
C GLU A 271 -23.70 0.35 -8.74
N LYS A 272 -24.33 -0.46 -7.89
CA LYS A 272 -25.78 -0.66 -7.88
C LYS A 272 -26.50 0.69 -7.84
N ASP A 273 -26.93 1.14 -9.01
CA ASP A 273 -27.74 2.33 -9.20
C ASP A 273 -29.10 2.08 -8.53
N ASP A 274 -29.25 2.57 -7.29
CA ASP A 274 -30.53 2.62 -6.61
C ASP A 274 -31.38 3.83 -7.04
N ASP A 275 -30.94 4.58 -8.06
CA ASP A 275 -31.65 5.76 -8.55
C ASP A 275 -31.71 5.80 -10.09
N ALA A 276 -32.81 5.31 -10.66
CA ALA A 276 -33.09 5.28 -12.09
C ALA A 276 -32.78 6.62 -12.79
N GLY A 277 -31.56 6.79 -13.31
CA GLY A 277 -31.15 8.12 -13.78
C GLY A 277 -29.72 8.36 -14.26
N GLY A 278 -29.00 7.35 -14.78
CA GLY A 278 -27.93 7.52 -15.79
C GLY A 278 -26.92 8.67 -15.58
N GLY A 279 -25.95 8.47 -14.69
CA GLY A 279 -24.73 9.29 -14.61
C GLY A 279 -23.68 8.69 -13.68
N PRO A 280 -22.37 8.88 -13.96
CA PRO A 280 -21.30 8.28 -13.18
C PRO A 280 -21.40 8.71 -11.71
N VAL A 281 -21.28 7.74 -10.80
CA VAL A 281 -21.38 7.96 -9.35
C VAL A 281 -20.18 8.77 -8.86
N GLU A 282 -20.32 10.08 -8.99
CA GLU A 282 -19.51 11.03 -8.28
C GLU A 282 -19.84 10.89 -6.80
N LYS A 283 -18.82 10.54 -5.99
CA LYS A 283 -18.83 10.59 -4.50
C LYS A 283 -20.02 11.39 -3.99
N SER A 284 -20.97 10.75 -3.31
CA SER A 284 -22.25 11.33 -2.88
C SER A 284 -22.11 12.83 -2.64
N ARG A 285 -22.53 13.61 -3.65
CA ARG A 285 -22.38 15.07 -3.60
C ARG A 285 -23.35 15.57 -2.56
N LEU A 286 -22.84 16.34 -1.61
CA LEU A 286 -23.64 16.83 -0.49
C LEU A 286 -23.85 18.32 -0.64
N LEU A 287 -25.13 18.70 -0.67
CA LEU A 287 -25.60 20.05 -0.46
C LEU A 287 -25.75 20.32 1.04
N SER A 288 -25.34 21.49 1.48
CA SER A 288 -25.55 21.97 2.86
C SER A 288 -25.74 23.48 2.83
N VAL A 289 -26.77 23.96 3.52
CA VAL A 289 -26.96 25.37 3.80
C VAL A 289 -26.37 25.69 5.18
N ALA A 290 -25.53 26.72 5.27
CA ALA A 290 -24.95 27.17 6.52
C ALA A 290 -25.87 28.15 7.25
N ASP A 291 -25.86 28.10 8.58
CA ASP A 291 -26.45 29.14 9.43
C ASP A 291 -25.84 30.51 9.14
N ALA A 292 -26.62 31.55 9.35
CA ALA A 292 -26.20 32.93 9.15
C ALA A 292 -26.77 33.82 10.25
N SER A 293 -26.07 34.90 10.57
CA SER A 293 -26.61 35.95 11.43
C SER A 293 -26.28 37.34 10.89
N ALA A 294 -27.17 38.29 11.16
CA ALA A 294 -26.95 39.70 10.91
C ALA A 294 -27.65 40.51 11.98
N ASP A 295 -27.10 41.69 12.23
CA ASP A 295 -27.76 42.67 13.07
C ASP A 295 -29.05 43.16 12.38
N GLU A 296 -30.08 43.38 13.18
CA GLU A 296 -31.30 44.02 12.73
C GLU A 296 -31.01 45.42 12.13
N PRO A 297 -31.63 45.79 11.00
CA PRO A 297 -31.50 47.14 10.46
C PRO A 297 -32.17 48.18 11.36
N THR A 298 -31.49 49.30 11.65
CA THR A 298 -32.07 50.40 12.43
C THR A 298 -33.06 51.27 11.66
N THR A 299 -32.98 51.28 10.33
CA THR A 299 -33.92 51.94 9.41
C THR A 299 -33.88 51.20 8.07
N GLY A 300 -35.02 50.96 7.43
CA GLY A 300 -35.08 50.39 6.08
C GLY A 300 -34.89 48.87 6.07
N GLN A 301 -33.99 48.36 5.24
CA GLN A 301 -33.81 46.92 5.00
C GLN A 301 -32.33 46.53 5.09
N ALA A 302 -32.03 45.39 5.72
CA ALA A 302 -30.73 44.73 5.66
C ALA A 302 -30.84 43.41 4.90
N VAL A 303 -29.70 42.81 4.52
CA VAL A 303 -29.69 41.52 3.81
C VAL A 303 -28.86 40.51 4.60
N LEU A 304 -29.50 39.42 5.02
CA LEU A 304 -28.85 38.24 5.57
C LEU A 304 -28.53 37.24 4.44
N ARG A 305 -27.30 36.75 4.38
CA ARG A 305 -26.84 35.84 3.31
C ARG A 305 -26.48 34.47 3.89
N PHE A 306 -27.10 33.43 3.36
CA PHE A 306 -26.80 32.04 3.68
C PHE A 306 -25.93 31.46 2.58
N ALA A 307 -24.83 30.80 2.95
CA ALA A 307 -23.99 30.07 2.01
C ALA A 307 -24.57 28.66 1.83
N VAL A 308 -24.83 28.27 0.57
CA VAL A 308 -25.19 26.91 0.19
C VAL A 308 -23.99 26.30 -0.51
N THR A 309 -23.48 25.20 0.02
CA THR A 309 -22.26 24.55 -0.47
C THR A 309 -22.56 23.20 -1.09
N LEU A 310 -21.83 22.87 -2.15
CA LEU A 310 -21.84 21.60 -2.85
C LEU A 310 -20.44 20.99 -2.75
N ALA A 311 -20.31 19.80 -2.15
CA ALA A 311 -19.04 19.11 -2.03
C ALA A 311 -19.17 17.61 -2.34
N PRO A 312 -18.33 17.04 -3.23
CA PRO A 312 -17.36 17.72 -4.11
C PRO A 312 -18.03 18.46 -5.29
N ALA A 313 -17.24 19.27 -6.03
CA ALA A 313 -17.68 20.06 -7.19
C ALA A 313 -18.22 19.18 -8.35
N SER A 314 -19.34 19.57 -8.96
CA SER A 314 -20.00 18.79 -10.01
C SER A 314 -19.46 19.01 -11.41
N THR A 315 -19.41 17.96 -12.24
CA THR A 315 -19.14 18.06 -13.68
C THR A 315 -20.41 18.32 -14.52
N ARG A 316 -21.59 18.19 -13.88
CA ARG A 316 -22.92 18.48 -14.44
C ARG A 316 -23.63 19.54 -13.59
N GLU A 317 -24.66 20.19 -14.12
CA GLU A 317 -25.48 21.14 -13.36
C GLU A 317 -26.16 20.45 -12.17
N VAL A 318 -26.17 21.09 -11.00
CA VAL A 318 -26.88 20.65 -9.79
C VAL A 318 -27.87 21.73 -9.39
N THR A 319 -29.12 21.36 -9.15
CA THR A 319 -30.17 22.32 -8.76
C THR A 319 -30.79 21.97 -7.42
N VAL A 320 -31.17 22.98 -6.64
CA VAL A 320 -31.92 22.81 -5.39
C VAL A 320 -32.86 23.98 -5.17
N LYS A 321 -34.10 23.70 -4.77
CA LYS A 321 -35.07 24.74 -4.39
C LYS A 321 -34.85 25.13 -2.94
N TRP A 322 -35.16 26.39 -2.62
CA TRP A 322 -35.13 26.88 -1.25
C TRP A 322 -36.33 27.77 -0.95
N ALA A 323 -36.73 27.80 0.31
CA ALA A 323 -37.74 28.71 0.82
C ALA A 323 -37.48 29.04 2.29
N THR A 324 -37.82 30.27 2.70
CA THR A 324 -37.80 30.65 4.12
C THR A 324 -38.98 30.07 4.87
N SER A 325 -38.81 29.79 6.16
CA SER A 325 -39.90 29.50 7.10
C SER A 325 -39.66 30.19 8.43
N ASP A 326 -40.75 30.55 9.11
CA ASP A 326 -40.72 31.24 10.39
C ASP A 326 -40.07 30.38 11.49
N GLY A 327 -39.48 31.07 12.47
CA GLY A 327 -39.03 30.50 13.72
C GLY A 327 -39.65 31.29 14.88
N THR A 328 -38.83 32.04 15.60
CA THR A 328 -39.34 33.10 16.49
C THR A 328 -39.56 34.40 15.71
N ALA A 329 -38.75 34.65 14.67
CA ALA A 329 -38.98 35.69 13.69
C ALA A 329 -40.02 35.23 12.66
N THR A 330 -40.89 36.15 12.24
CA THR A 330 -42.04 35.97 11.38
C THR A 330 -41.95 36.79 10.09
N ALA A 331 -42.33 36.18 8.98
CA ALA A 331 -42.35 36.86 7.69
C ALA A 331 -43.35 38.03 7.67
N GLY A 332 -42.89 39.20 7.20
CA GLY A 332 -43.67 40.43 7.10
C GLY A 332 -43.53 41.36 8.30
N SER A 333 -43.08 40.86 9.45
CA SER A 333 -42.65 41.68 10.59
C SER A 333 -41.13 41.85 10.56
N ASP A 334 -40.39 40.74 10.59
CA ASP A 334 -38.96 40.73 10.95
C ASP A 334 -38.07 40.45 9.71
N TYR A 335 -38.63 39.73 8.74
CA TYR A 335 -37.98 39.48 7.45
C TYR A 335 -39.01 39.35 6.31
N VAL A 336 -38.56 39.46 5.07
CA VAL A 336 -39.42 39.23 3.88
C VAL A 336 -39.31 37.77 3.46
N ALA A 337 -40.44 37.06 3.43
CA ALA A 337 -40.49 35.69 2.92
C ALA A 337 -39.92 35.60 1.49
N ALA A 338 -39.02 34.64 1.28
CA ALA A 338 -38.32 34.48 0.02
C ALA A 338 -38.14 33.00 -0.33
N GLY A 339 -38.01 32.72 -1.62
CA GLY A 339 -37.73 31.39 -2.12
C GLY A 339 -37.28 31.42 -3.58
N GLY A 340 -36.72 30.32 -4.05
CA GLY A 340 -36.21 30.22 -5.42
C GLY A 340 -35.57 28.88 -5.73
N THR A 341 -34.82 28.83 -6.82
CA THR A 341 -33.99 27.69 -7.22
C THR A 341 -32.54 28.16 -7.32
N LEU A 342 -31.62 27.47 -6.67
CA LEU A 342 -30.18 27.62 -6.90
C LEU A 342 -29.76 26.62 -7.98
N SER A 343 -28.89 27.06 -8.87
CA SER A 343 -28.19 26.21 -9.83
C SER A 343 -26.69 26.36 -9.61
N PHE A 344 -25.99 25.24 -9.52
CA PHE A 344 -24.53 25.16 -9.50
C PHE A 344 -24.09 24.69 -10.88
N ALA A 345 -23.42 25.57 -11.62
CA ALA A 345 -22.83 25.20 -12.90
C ALA A 345 -21.68 24.19 -12.70
N PRO A 346 -21.26 23.44 -13.73
CA PRO A 346 -20.10 22.56 -13.63
C PRO A 346 -18.87 23.26 -13.03
N GLY A 347 -18.34 22.70 -11.94
CA GLY A 347 -17.20 23.21 -11.19
C GLY A 347 -17.54 24.13 -10.02
N GLU A 348 -18.78 24.62 -9.92
CA GLU A 348 -19.20 25.49 -8.80
C GLU A 348 -19.45 24.67 -7.52
N THR A 349 -19.02 25.22 -6.38
CA THR A 349 -19.19 24.57 -5.07
C THR A 349 -19.93 25.44 -4.06
N THR A 350 -20.25 26.69 -4.40
CA THR A 350 -20.89 27.63 -3.47
C THR A 350 -21.88 28.52 -4.22
N GLN A 351 -23.08 28.65 -3.68
CA GLN A 351 -24.09 29.63 -4.05
C GLN A 351 -24.57 30.37 -2.80
N SER A 352 -25.27 31.49 -2.95
CA SER A 352 -25.77 32.26 -1.81
C SER A 352 -27.26 32.55 -1.91
N VAL A 353 -27.99 32.25 -0.84
CA VAL A 353 -29.36 32.73 -0.61
C VAL A 353 -29.29 34.08 0.09
N SER A 354 -30.10 35.04 -0.34
CA SER A 354 -30.21 36.36 0.30
C SER A 354 -31.63 36.58 0.78
N VAL A 355 -31.80 36.85 2.07
CA VAL A 355 -33.07 37.14 2.71
C VAL A 355 -33.03 38.57 3.24
N MET A 356 -34.10 39.32 3.01
CA MET A 356 -34.18 40.72 3.42
C MET A 356 -34.76 40.81 4.83
N LEU A 357 -34.04 41.49 5.73
CA LEU A 357 -34.48 41.78 7.08
C LEU A 357 -35.23 43.11 7.10
N LEU A 358 -36.27 43.17 7.90
CA LEU A 358 -37.07 44.37 8.13
C LEU A 358 -36.62 45.02 9.44
N ALA A 359 -36.77 46.34 9.52
CA ALA A 359 -36.49 47.08 10.75
C ALA A 359 -37.79 47.16 11.56
N ASP A 360 -37.72 46.88 12.86
CA ASP A 360 -38.75 47.32 13.78
C ASP A 360 -38.19 48.16 14.94
N ASP A 361 -39.08 48.81 15.68
CA ASP A 361 -38.75 49.76 16.75
C ASP A 361 -38.80 49.11 18.15
N GLY A 362 -38.80 47.77 18.23
CA GLY A 362 -38.87 46.98 19.45
C GLY A 362 -37.50 46.73 20.09
N GLY A 363 -37.42 46.80 21.42
CA GLY A 363 -36.27 46.25 22.15
C GLY A 363 -36.50 44.77 22.39
N GLU A 364 -36.19 43.93 21.41
CA GLU A 364 -36.52 42.51 21.43
C GLU A 364 -35.35 41.61 21.85
N SER A 365 -35.57 40.31 21.96
CA SER A 365 -34.48 39.34 22.07
C SER A 365 -34.02 38.94 20.67
N ASN A 366 -32.81 38.39 20.52
CA ASN A 366 -32.40 37.77 19.25
C ASN A 366 -33.46 36.78 18.77
N GLU A 367 -33.81 36.89 17.50
CA GLU A 367 -34.84 36.07 16.87
C GLU A 367 -34.27 35.16 15.79
N THR A 368 -35.02 34.12 15.41
CA THR A 368 -34.58 33.13 14.43
C THR A 368 -35.64 32.82 13.39
N PHE A 369 -35.23 32.59 12.16
CA PHE A 369 -36.01 31.99 11.07
C PHE A 369 -35.15 30.95 10.34
N PHE A 370 -35.70 30.25 9.35
CA PHE A 370 -34.97 29.18 8.64
C PHE A 370 -35.00 29.34 7.13
N VAL A 371 -33.96 28.85 6.46
CA VAL A 371 -33.92 28.58 5.01
C VAL A 371 -33.89 27.08 4.80
N ASN A 372 -34.92 26.53 4.15
CA ASN A 372 -35.06 25.10 3.91
C ASN A 372 -34.73 24.74 2.47
N LEU A 373 -33.94 23.69 2.26
CA LEU A 373 -33.61 23.12 0.95
C LEU A 373 -34.54 21.95 0.61
N ALA A 374 -35.04 21.93 -0.62
CA ALA A 374 -35.92 20.87 -1.14
C ALA A 374 -35.79 20.70 -2.66
N GLY A 375 -36.31 19.59 -3.19
CA GLY A 375 -36.36 19.37 -4.64
C GLY A 375 -34.98 19.36 -5.29
N GLU A 376 -33.99 18.82 -4.58
CA GLU A 376 -32.63 18.63 -5.07
C GLU A 376 -32.59 17.71 -6.31
N MET A 377 -31.70 18.02 -7.25
CA MET A 377 -31.41 17.20 -8.42
C MET A 377 -29.90 17.23 -8.68
N GLY A 378 -29.29 16.05 -8.81
CA GLY A 378 -27.84 15.91 -9.06
C GLY A 378 -26.95 15.96 -7.80
N ALA A 379 -27.53 16.07 -6.60
CA ALA A 379 -26.82 15.94 -5.31
C ALA A 379 -27.81 15.58 -4.19
N ALA A 380 -27.35 14.87 -3.16
CA ALA A 380 -28.10 14.65 -1.94
C ALA A 380 -27.93 15.85 -0.98
N VAL A 381 -28.88 16.06 -0.07
CA VAL A 381 -28.78 17.13 0.93
C VAL A 381 -28.33 16.57 2.29
N ALA A 382 -27.16 17.01 2.75
CA ALA A 382 -26.61 16.65 4.07
C ALA A 382 -27.19 17.53 5.18
N ASP A 383 -27.38 18.82 4.89
CA ASP A 383 -28.03 19.76 5.81
C ASP A 383 -29.11 20.53 5.06
N ARG A 384 -30.36 20.25 5.41
CA ARG A 384 -31.54 20.77 4.73
C ARG A 384 -32.00 22.11 5.28
N GLN A 385 -31.48 22.57 6.40
CA GLN A 385 -32.04 23.73 7.09
C GLN A 385 -30.94 24.62 7.66
N GLY A 386 -30.85 25.84 7.15
CA GLY A 386 -29.96 26.87 7.70
C GLY A 386 -30.76 27.78 8.62
N MET A 387 -30.29 27.98 9.84
CA MET A 387 -30.88 28.90 10.81
C MET A 387 -30.36 30.32 10.59
N GLY A 388 -31.27 31.27 10.36
CA GLY A 388 -30.99 32.69 10.33
C GLY A 388 -31.22 33.29 11.70
N THR A 389 -30.24 33.98 12.28
CA THR A 389 -30.41 34.73 13.53
C THR A 389 -30.40 36.23 13.25
N ILE A 390 -31.49 36.90 13.60
CA ILE A 390 -31.59 38.36 13.64
C ILE A 390 -31.10 38.77 15.03
N VAL A 391 -29.94 39.44 15.07
CA VAL A 391 -29.33 39.88 16.32
C VAL A 391 -29.90 41.23 16.68
N ASP A 392 -30.64 41.27 17.79
CA ASP A 392 -31.15 42.52 18.33
C ASP A 392 -29.97 43.41 18.78
N ARG A 393 -30.04 44.68 18.40
CA ARG A 393 -29.06 45.70 18.79
C ARG A 393 -29.41 46.41 20.09
N ASN A 394 -30.55 46.11 20.71
CA ASN A 394 -31.08 46.77 21.92
C ASN A 394 -30.90 45.97 23.22
N ALA A 395 -30.39 44.73 23.19
CA ALA A 395 -30.13 43.94 24.40
C ALA A 395 -29.17 44.70 25.35
N PRO A 396 -29.59 45.01 26.60
CA PRO A 396 -28.81 45.86 27.49
C PRO A 396 -27.50 45.16 27.89
N PRO A 397 -26.34 45.85 27.84
CA PRO A 397 -25.07 45.30 28.30
C PRO A 397 -25.13 44.94 29.80
N SER A 398 -24.25 44.04 30.23
CA SER A 398 -24.21 43.53 31.61
C SER A 398 -23.04 44.08 32.42
N LEU A 399 -23.25 44.34 33.71
CA LEU A 399 -22.28 44.89 34.65
C LEU A 399 -21.90 43.86 35.74
N SER A 400 -20.60 43.75 36.03
CA SER A 400 -20.08 42.92 37.12
C SER A 400 -18.94 43.61 37.86
N ILE A 401 -18.72 43.27 39.13
CA ILE A 401 -17.63 43.82 39.96
C ILE A 401 -16.71 42.70 40.49
N SER A 402 -15.40 42.90 40.37
CA SER A 402 -14.38 41.96 40.87
C SER A 402 -14.29 41.99 42.39
N ASP A 403 -13.85 40.88 42.98
CA ASP A 403 -13.32 40.91 44.35
C ASP A 403 -11.87 41.40 44.29
N THR A 404 -11.35 41.95 45.38
CA THR A 404 -9.97 42.41 45.44
C THR A 404 -9.29 42.02 46.75
N LEU A 405 -7.98 41.87 46.67
CA LEU A 405 -7.13 41.86 47.83
C LEU A 405 -6.67 43.31 48.08
N ALA A 406 -6.63 43.72 49.33
CA ALA A 406 -6.15 45.04 49.73
C ALA A 406 -5.11 44.87 50.85
N ARG A 407 -4.22 45.84 50.97
CA ARG A 407 -3.31 45.99 52.09
C ARG A 407 -3.54 47.36 52.72
N GLU A 408 -3.28 47.43 54.00
CA GLU A 408 -3.25 48.70 54.72
C GLU A 408 -2.30 49.67 54.01
N SER A 409 -2.65 50.96 53.97
CA SER A 409 -1.97 52.04 53.24
C SER A 409 -1.94 51.97 51.69
N GLU A 410 -2.23 50.81 51.07
CA GLU A 410 -2.28 50.65 49.61
C GLU A 410 -3.70 50.85 49.01
N GLY A 411 -4.74 50.72 49.84
CA GLY A 411 -6.13 50.83 49.43
C GLY A 411 -6.66 49.61 48.68
N ALA A 412 -7.97 49.60 48.41
CA ALA A 412 -8.65 48.53 47.67
C ALA A 412 -9.13 49.05 46.31
N THR A 413 -8.76 48.39 45.22
CA THR A 413 -9.22 48.77 43.87
C THR A 413 -10.10 47.67 43.28
N PHE A 414 -11.40 47.95 43.17
CA PHE A 414 -12.36 47.08 42.51
C PHE A 414 -12.44 47.41 41.02
N THR A 415 -12.55 46.40 40.16
CA THR A 415 -12.80 46.60 38.73
C THR A 415 -14.27 46.30 38.44
N VAL A 416 -14.96 47.24 37.80
CA VAL A 416 -16.32 47.09 37.28
C VAL A 416 -16.24 46.89 35.78
N GLU A 417 -16.72 45.76 35.28
CA GLU A 417 -16.67 45.37 33.87
C GLU A 417 -18.05 45.43 33.22
N LEU A 418 -18.11 46.02 32.03
CA LEU A 418 -19.28 46.08 31.15
C LEU A 418 -19.10 45.07 29.99
N MET A 419 -19.94 44.05 29.96
CA MET A 419 -19.93 42.97 28.97
C MET A 419 -21.12 43.13 28.02
N GLY A 420 -20.83 43.24 26.72
CA GLY A 420 -21.80 43.58 25.68
C GLY A 420 -21.43 44.89 24.97
N ALA A 421 -22.17 45.23 23.92
CA ALA A 421 -22.01 46.51 23.24
C ALA A 421 -22.90 47.57 23.90
N ALA A 422 -22.32 48.70 24.31
CA ALA A 422 -23.07 49.86 24.78
C ALA A 422 -23.10 50.93 23.70
N LEU A 423 -24.27 51.12 23.07
CA LEU A 423 -24.49 52.15 22.06
C LEU A 423 -24.92 53.50 22.67
N ARG A 424 -25.30 53.50 23.95
CA ARG A 424 -25.67 54.67 24.76
C ARG A 424 -24.83 54.65 26.05
N PRO A 425 -24.64 55.80 26.74
CA PRO A 425 -23.97 55.81 28.03
C PRO A 425 -24.68 54.88 29.03
N VAL A 426 -23.90 54.08 29.75
CA VAL A 426 -24.37 53.19 30.82
C VAL A 426 -23.96 53.81 32.15
N SER A 427 -24.88 53.88 33.12
CA SER A 427 -24.54 54.34 34.47
C SER A 427 -24.95 53.34 35.54
N VAL A 428 -24.20 53.28 36.63
CA VAL A 428 -24.47 52.43 37.80
C VAL A 428 -24.00 53.13 39.06
N THR A 429 -24.79 53.08 40.13
CA THR A 429 -24.37 53.61 41.44
C THR A 429 -23.54 52.56 42.17
N PHE A 430 -22.64 52.99 43.05
CA PHE A 430 -21.99 52.10 44.01
C PHE A 430 -21.93 52.72 45.40
N SER A 431 -21.93 51.85 46.42
CA SER A 431 -21.70 52.22 47.81
C SER A 431 -20.91 51.14 48.54
N THR A 432 -19.99 51.53 49.42
CA THR A 432 -19.33 50.61 50.35
C THR A 432 -20.29 50.12 51.45
N SER A 433 -20.03 48.95 51.99
CA SER A 433 -20.72 48.40 53.16
C SER A 433 -19.77 47.59 54.03
N ASP A 434 -19.95 47.68 55.34
CA ASP A 434 -19.14 46.94 56.32
C ASP A 434 -19.23 45.42 56.14
N GLY A 435 -18.14 44.74 56.50
CA GLY A 435 -18.08 43.30 56.70
C GLY A 435 -17.58 43.02 58.12
N THR A 436 -16.38 42.47 58.24
CA THR A 436 -15.66 42.49 59.53
C THR A 436 -14.93 43.81 59.73
N ALA A 437 -14.46 44.44 58.65
CA ALA A 437 -13.94 45.80 58.62
C ALA A 437 -15.10 46.81 58.64
N ARG A 438 -14.91 47.90 59.40
CA ARG A 438 -15.86 48.97 59.71
C ARG A 438 -15.44 50.31 59.12
N GLU A 439 -16.40 51.01 58.53
CA GLU A 439 -16.21 52.36 58.00
C GLU A 439 -15.71 53.34 59.08
N GLY A 440 -14.69 54.13 58.74
CA GLY A 440 -14.08 55.14 59.62
C GLY A 440 -13.04 54.59 60.59
N ILE A 441 -12.92 53.27 60.70
CA ILE A 441 -11.86 52.59 61.45
C ILE A 441 -10.88 51.96 60.46
N ASP A 442 -11.36 51.07 59.60
CA ASP A 442 -10.52 50.23 58.75
C ASP A 442 -10.50 50.70 57.29
N TYR A 443 -11.54 51.41 56.86
CA TYR A 443 -11.61 51.99 55.52
C TYR A 443 -12.47 53.27 55.52
N LEU A 444 -12.27 54.13 54.53
CA LEU A 444 -13.11 55.31 54.32
C LEU A 444 -14.27 54.96 53.38
N GLY A 445 -15.50 55.08 53.84
CA GLY A 445 -16.67 54.76 53.05
C GLY A 445 -16.83 55.68 51.84
N ARG A 446 -17.37 55.11 50.75
CA ARG A 446 -17.49 55.80 49.47
C ARG A 446 -18.79 55.44 48.78
N ARG A 447 -19.45 56.45 48.20
CA ARG A 447 -20.59 56.28 47.29
C ARG A 447 -20.47 57.24 46.11
N ALA A 448 -20.74 56.75 44.90
CA ALA A 448 -20.76 57.58 43.69
C ALA A 448 -21.48 56.85 42.54
N THR A 449 -21.62 57.54 41.40
CA THR A 449 -22.10 56.94 40.14
C THR A 449 -20.94 56.75 39.19
N LEU A 450 -20.82 55.55 38.60
CA LEU A 450 -19.95 55.27 37.47
C LEU A 450 -20.73 55.47 36.17
N THR A 451 -20.14 56.16 35.21
CA THR A 451 -20.70 56.33 33.87
C THR A 451 -19.71 55.82 32.84
N PHE A 452 -20.11 54.83 32.05
CA PHE A 452 -19.38 54.27 30.91
C PHE A 452 -19.82 55.01 29.64
N ALA A 453 -18.88 55.61 28.93
CA ALA A 453 -19.17 56.14 27.60
C ALA A 453 -19.38 54.99 26.59
N PRO A 454 -20.06 55.21 25.45
CA PRO A 454 -20.16 54.20 24.40
C PRO A 454 -18.77 53.64 24.02
N GLY A 455 -18.65 52.31 24.00
CA GLY A 455 -17.39 51.59 23.74
C GLY A 455 -16.46 51.39 24.94
N GLU A 456 -16.72 52.03 26.09
CA GLU A 456 -15.95 51.81 27.32
C GLU A 456 -16.39 50.52 28.03
N LYS A 457 -15.42 49.68 28.42
CA LYS A 457 -15.70 48.34 28.97
C LYS A 457 -15.33 48.16 30.44
N THR A 458 -14.52 49.04 31.02
CA THR A 458 -14.05 48.90 32.40
C THR A 458 -13.99 50.25 33.12
N LYS A 459 -14.34 50.26 34.41
CA LYS A 459 -14.11 51.36 35.36
C LYS A 459 -13.54 50.77 36.64
N THR A 460 -12.84 51.59 37.43
CA THR A 460 -12.34 51.18 38.74
C THR A 460 -12.97 51.99 39.86
N VAL A 461 -13.17 51.33 41.01
CA VAL A 461 -13.56 51.94 42.27
C VAL A 461 -12.41 51.77 43.24
N ALA A 462 -11.74 52.87 43.58
CA ALA A 462 -10.72 52.89 44.62
C ALA A 462 -11.35 53.24 45.98
N VAL A 463 -11.07 52.45 47.00
CA VAL A 463 -11.49 52.70 48.39
C VAL A 463 -10.24 52.80 49.24
N THR A 464 -10.11 53.87 50.02
CA THR A 464 -8.98 54.03 50.93
C THR A 464 -9.14 53.06 52.10
N VAL A 465 -8.11 52.23 52.31
CA VAL A 465 -7.97 51.37 53.49
C VAL A 465 -7.08 52.12 54.47
N LEU A 466 -7.55 52.26 55.70
CA LEU A 466 -6.84 52.96 56.77
C LEU A 466 -5.79 52.01 57.36
N ASP A 467 -4.69 52.59 57.82
CA ASP A 467 -3.55 51.87 58.37
C ASP A 467 -3.36 52.33 59.81
N ASP A 468 -3.17 51.39 60.72
CA ASP A 468 -2.82 51.67 62.10
C ASP A 468 -1.65 50.78 62.57
N ALA A 469 -1.37 50.73 63.87
CA ALA A 469 -0.22 49.99 64.41
C ALA A 469 -0.63 48.69 65.13
N LEU A 470 -1.90 48.31 65.03
CA LEU A 470 -2.46 47.14 65.67
C LEU A 470 -2.36 45.94 64.74
N VAL A 471 -1.84 44.84 65.27
CA VAL A 471 -1.83 43.58 64.55
C VAL A 471 -3.24 42.98 64.54
N GLU A 472 -3.91 43.04 63.40
CA GLU A 472 -5.26 42.52 63.22
C GLU A 472 -5.29 41.24 62.37
N SER A 473 -6.38 40.48 62.50
CA SER A 473 -6.66 39.37 61.59
C SER A 473 -7.15 39.89 60.25
N ALA A 474 -7.02 39.13 59.16
CA ALA A 474 -7.55 39.55 57.86
C ALA A 474 -9.05 39.89 57.93
N GLU A 475 -9.40 41.07 57.41
CA GLU A 475 -10.74 41.62 57.51
C GLU A 475 -11.39 41.83 56.13
N THR A 476 -12.70 42.09 56.10
CA THR A 476 -13.43 42.28 54.84
C THR A 476 -14.42 43.43 54.90
N PHE A 477 -14.55 44.16 53.78
CA PHE A 477 -15.67 45.05 53.48
C PHE A 477 -16.13 44.81 52.04
N SER A 478 -17.21 45.45 51.59
CA SER A 478 -17.73 45.24 50.23
C SER A 478 -18.07 46.55 49.52
N VAL A 479 -18.07 46.50 48.18
CA VAL A 479 -18.66 47.51 47.30
C VAL A 479 -19.87 46.89 46.61
N ASN A 480 -21.03 47.52 46.76
CA ASN A 480 -22.29 47.07 46.17
C ASN A 480 -22.69 48.00 45.01
N LEU A 481 -22.98 47.42 43.85
CA LEU A 481 -23.54 48.11 42.68
C LEU A 481 -25.07 48.17 42.77
N GLY A 482 -25.64 49.29 42.36
CA GLY A 482 -27.09 49.53 42.36
C GLY A 482 -27.56 50.42 41.21
N ASP A 483 -28.87 50.55 41.07
CA ASP A 483 -29.56 51.48 40.16
C ASP A 483 -28.95 51.58 38.74
N PRO A 484 -28.80 50.46 38.01
CA PRO A 484 -28.22 50.50 36.67
C PRO A 484 -29.18 51.18 35.68
N VAL A 485 -28.64 51.98 34.76
CA VAL A 485 -29.37 52.58 33.63
C VAL A 485 -28.74 52.07 32.34
N ASN A 486 -29.57 51.60 31.41
CA ASN A 486 -29.16 50.99 30.13
C ASN A 486 -28.27 49.75 30.28
N ALA A 487 -28.31 49.05 31.42
CA ALA A 487 -27.55 47.83 31.67
C ALA A 487 -28.24 46.94 32.71
N VAL A 488 -27.79 45.69 32.81
CA VAL A 488 -28.24 44.73 33.83
C VAL A 488 -27.05 44.33 34.71
N ILE A 489 -27.21 44.29 36.05
CA ILE A 489 -26.13 43.85 36.95
C ILE A 489 -26.16 42.33 37.08
N THR A 490 -25.06 41.65 36.74
CA THR A 490 -24.90 40.19 36.83
C THR A 490 -24.09 39.75 38.05
N LYS A 491 -23.23 40.62 38.60
CA LYS A 491 -22.63 40.48 39.93
C LYS A 491 -22.64 41.82 40.64
N SER A 492 -23.46 41.96 41.67
CA SER A 492 -23.72 43.24 42.36
C SER A 492 -22.77 43.53 43.52
N ARG A 493 -22.03 42.55 44.04
CA ARG A 493 -21.20 42.71 45.24
C ARG A 493 -19.77 42.28 44.97
N GLY A 494 -18.82 43.20 45.18
CA GLY A 494 -17.39 42.93 45.19
C GLY A 494 -16.89 42.95 46.63
N VAL A 495 -16.12 41.95 47.04
CA VAL A 495 -15.55 41.85 48.40
C VAL A 495 -14.08 42.24 48.37
N ALA A 496 -13.67 43.15 49.26
CA ALA A 496 -12.26 43.37 49.55
C ALA A 496 -11.87 42.53 50.78
N THR A 497 -10.73 41.84 50.69
CA THR A 497 -10.05 41.25 51.84
C THR A 497 -8.82 42.08 52.15
N ILE A 498 -8.77 42.68 53.34
CA ILE A 498 -7.61 43.41 53.85
C ILE A 498 -6.66 42.39 54.46
N GLU A 499 -5.49 42.23 53.88
CA GLU A 499 -4.44 41.36 54.42
C GLU A 499 -3.69 42.05 55.55
N MET A 500 -3.29 41.24 56.54
CA MET A 500 -2.43 41.61 57.65
C MET A 500 -1.07 42.12 57.13
N SER A 501 -0.85 43.44 57.16
CA SER A 501 0.39 44.03 56.65
C SER A 501 1.52 44.02 57.69
N ASP A 502 1.17 43.86 58.97
CA ASP A 502 2.06 43.98 60.13
C ASP A 502 2.73 42.68 60.63
N GLN A 503 2.58 41.55 59.92
CA GLN A 503 3.23 40.30 60.33
C GLN A 503 4.67 40.18 59.76
N PRO A 504 5.73 40.03 60.59
CA PRO A 504 7.06 39.70 60.07
C PRO A 504 7.06 38.32 59.40
N ALA A 505 7.78 38.20 58.28
CA ALA A 505 7.83 36.98 57.46
C ALA A 505 8.26 35.75 58.28
N PRO A 506 7.60 34.58 58.13
CA PRO A 506 7.92 33.38 58.91
C PRO A 506 9.27 32.77 58.52
N THR A 507 10.11 32.50 59.52
CA THR A 507 11.42 31.86 59.42
C THR A 507 11.28 30.40 58.95
N VAL A 508 11.85 30.07 57.78
CA VAL A 508 11.82 28.70 57.22
C VAL A 508 12.85 27.81 57.91
N VAL A 509 12.39 26.78 58.63
CA VAL A 509 13.21 25.64 59.07
C VAL A 509 13.01 24.49 58.09
N ARG A 510 14.07 24.06 57.39
CA ARG A 510 14.06 22.89 56.48
C ARG A 510 14.39 21.60 57.23
N PRO A 511 13.59 20.51 57.08
CA PRO A 511 14.06 19.14 57.32
C PRO A 511 14.61 18.49 56.03
N ALA A 512 15.42 17.45 56.24
CA ALA A 512 16.35 16.83 55.30
C ALA A 512 15.74 15.96 54.19
N ALA A 513 16.58 15.73 53.17
CA ALA A 513 16.31 15.04 51.91
C ALA A 513 16.16 13.51 52.06
N ALA A 514 15.27 12.93 51.24
CA ALA A 514 15.31 11.53 50.83
C ALA A 514 15.49 11.46 49.30
N GLY A 515 16.51 10.72 48.87
CA GLY A 515 17.02 10.70 47.50
C GLY A 515 16.08 10.07 46.48
N GLY A 516 16.00 10.70 45.32
CA GLY A 516 15.46 10.15 44.08
C GLY A 516 16.42 10.45 42.92
N LEU A 517 16.67 9.42 42.10
CA LEU A 517 17.47 9.44 40.88
C LEU A 517 17.08 10.58 39.91
N PRO A 518 18.00 11.06 39.05
CA PRO A 518 17.90 12.38 38.43
C PRO A 518 16.73 12.49 37.44
N LEU A 519 15.91 13.52 37.63
CA LEU A 519 14.99 14.04 36.62
C LEU A 519 15.80 14.53 35.40
N PRO A 520 15.35 14.29 34.16
CA PRO A 520 15.99 14.90 33.01
C PRO A 520 15.73 16.42 33.00
N LEU A 521 16.73 17.14 32.49
CA LEU A 521 16.83 18.58 32.19
C LEU A 521 15.49 19.35 32.03
N PRO A 522 15.44 20.65 32.40
CA PRO A 522 14.20 21.41 32.56
C PRO A 522 13.34 21.43 31.28
N VAL A 523 12.12 20.90 31.39
CA VAL A 523 11.10 20.92 30.33
C VAL A 523 10.31 22.22 30.42
N LYS A 524 10.34 23.04 29.37
CA LYS A 524 9.52 24.27 29.28
C LYS A 524 8.06 23.91 28.94
N ASN A 525 7.12 24.55 29.63
CA ASN A 525 5.71 24.60 29.21
C ASN A 525 5.52 25.80 28.28
N PRO A 526 4.77 25.68 27.17
CA PRO A 526 4.49 26.82 26.32
C PRO A 526 3.69 27.87 27.11
N THR A 527 4.27 29.04 27.35
CA THR A 527 3.54 30.21 27.87
C THR A 527 3.02 31.03 26.69
N LYS A 528 1.90 31.74 26.88
CA LYS A 528 1.18 32.50 25.83
C LYS A 528 2.02 33.54 25.06
N LYS A 529 3.29 33.80 25.45
CA LYS A 529 4.14 34.88 24.93
C LYS A 529 5.24 34.45 23.95
N GLU A 530 5.53 33.15 23.75
CA GLU A 530 6.55 32.71 22.78
C GLU A 530 5.90 32.12 21.51
N LYS A 531 6.06 32.79 20.36
CA LYS A 531 5.64 32.29 19.02
C LYS A 531 6.59 31.18 18.54
N ILE A 532 6.68 30.06 19.26
CA ILE A 532 7.39 28.86 18.80
C ILE A 532 6.37 27.94 18.14
N LEU A 533 6.57 27.64 16.85
CA LEU A 533 5.78 26.68 16.08
C LEU A 533 6.09 25.25 16.56
N LEU A 534 5.40 24.81 17.61
CA LEU A 534 5.46 23.41 18.06
C LEU A 534 4.68 22.51 17.09
N PRO A 535 5.23 21.34 16.71
CA PRO A 535 4.52 20.40 15.85
C PRO A 535 3.20 19.95 16.46
N ARG A 536 2.11 20.11 15.70
CA ARG A 536 0.81 19.53 16.05
C ARG A 536 0.88 18.01 15.89
N MET A 537 0.82 17.32 17.02
CA MET A 537 0.78 15.86 17.11
C MET A 537 -0.68 15.40 17.21
N VAL A 538 -1.06 14.41 16.40
CA VAL A 538 -2.42 13.84 16.36
C VAL A 538 -2.35 12.36 16.72
N LEU A 539 -3.26 11.93 17.60
CA LEU A 539 -3.42 10.53 18.00
C LEU A 539 -4.41 9.84 17.07
N GLY A 540 -4.18 8.55 16.83
CA GLY A 540 -5.17 7.67 16.21
C GLY A 540 -4.89 6.20 16.51
N PRO A 541 -5.86 5.30 16.31
CA PRO A 541 -7.27 5.53 16.64
C PRO A 541 -7.43 6.02 18.10
N LEU A 542 -8.52 6.74 18.40
CA LEU A 542 -8.80 7.22 19.78
C LEU A 542 -9.16 6.06 20.73
N THR A 543 -9.57 4.92 20.16
CA THR A 543 -9.79 3.66 20.89
C THR A 543 -8.81 2.61 20.38
N VAL A 544 -8.10 1.94 21.30
CA VAL A 544 -7.10 0.92 20.99
C VAL A 544 -7.46 -0.37 21.72
N THR A 545 -7.65 -1.45 20.97
CA THR A 545 -7.95 -2.78 21.55
C THR A 545 -6.66 -3.54 21.85
N VAL A 546 -6.51 -4.04 23.07
CA VAL A 546 -5.40 -4.91 23.48
C VAL A 546 -5.78 -6.38 23.34
N ASN A 547 -4.81 -7.20 22.94
CA ASN A 547 -4.96 -8.65 22.96
C ASN A 547 -4.92 -9.21 24.41
N ALA A 548 -5.08 -10.53 24.55
CA ALA A 548 -5.05 -11.22 25.85
C ALA A 548 -3.76 -11.01 26.68
N HIS A 549 -2.67 -10.56 26.04
CA HIS A 549 -1.39 -10.24 26.69
C HIS A 549 -1.21 -8.73 26.97
N GLY A 550 -2.24 -7.91 26.78
CA GLY A 550 -2.20 -6.47 27.03
C GLY A 550 -1.39 -5.68 26.00
N VAL A 551 -1.20 -6.22 24.80
CA VAL A 551 -0.40 -5.61 23.73
C VAL A 551 -1.31 -4.99 22.68
N ALA A 552 -1.00 -3.76 22.27
CA ALA A 552 -1.64 -3.08 21.16
C ALA A 552 -0.69 -2.12 20.43
N ARG A 553 -1.18 -1.52 19.34
CA ARG A 553 -0.47 -0.49 18.57
C ARG A 553 -1.26 0.80 18.59
N MET A 554 -0.66 1.86 19.13
CA MET A 554 -1.17 3.23 19.03
C MET A 554 -0.51 3.93 17.83
N ILE A 555 -1.24 4.80 17.15
CA ILE A 555 -0.72 5.60 16.05
C ILE A 555 -0.53 7.04 16.50
N ILE A 556 0.61 7.62 16.13
CA ILE A 556 0.86 9.04 16.27
C ILE A 556 1.32 9.63 14.93
N ALA A 557 0.76 10.79 14.56
CA ALA A 557 1.04 11.47 13.31
C ALA A 557 1.43 12.95 13.54
N CYS A 558 2.30 13.48 12.69
CA CYS A 558 2.76 14.87 12.75
C CYS A 558 2.13 15.69 11.60
N LYS A 559 1.40 16.77 11.93
CA LYS A 559 0.60 17.58 10.97
C LYS A 559 1.21 18.91 10.50
N GLN A 560 2.43 19.29 10.91
CA GLN A 560 3.02 20.59 10.52
C GLN A 560 3.84 20.60 9.20
N ALA A 561 4.09 21.80 8.67
CA ALA A 561 4.77 22.04 7.39
C ALA A 561 6.31 22.22 7.54
N SER A 562 7.06 21.38 6.81
CA SER A 562 8.50 21.41 6.37
C SER A 562 9.64 21.87 7.32
N PRO A 563 10.81 21.18 7.38
CA PRO A 563 11.12 19.76 7.28
C PRO A 563 11.40 19.19 8.69
N VAL A 564 10.37 19.02 9.52
CA VAL A 564 10.56 18.54 10.89
C VAL A 564 10.33 17.04 10.95
N THR A 565 11.39 16.27 11.26
CA THR A 565 11.24 14.89 11.77
C THR A 565 10.79 15.01 13.21
N CYS A 566 9.54 14.64 13.49
CA CYS A 566 8.99 14.71 14.84
C CYS A 566 9.51 13.48 15.60
N SER A 567 10.58 13.68 16.38
CA SER A 567 11.14 12.65 17.26
C SER A 567 10.97 13.02 18.71
N GLY A 568 10.67 12.03 19.54
CA GLY A 568 10.20 12.30 20.88
C GLY A 568 10.10 11.09 21.79
N ARG A 569 9.73 11.35 23.05
CA ARG A 569 9.33 10.32 24.00
C ARG A 569 7.84 10.47 24.29
N VAL A 570 7.13 9.35 24.28
CA VAL A 570 5.75 9.25 24.74
C VAL A 570 5.77 8.69 26.15
N LEU A 571 5.20 9.41 27.10
CA LEU A 571 4.88 8.89 28.44
C LEU A 571 3.38 8.58 28.48
N LEU A 572 3.06 7.41 29.01
CA LEU A 572 1.70 6.89 29.07
C LEU A 572 1.33 6.70 30.54
N GLU A 573 0.31 7.42 31.01
CA GLU A 573 -0.22 7.26 32.38
C GLU A 573 -1.73 7.01 32.33
N THR A 574 -2.26 6.24 33.28
CA THR A 574 -3.72 6.17 33.46
C THR A 574 -4.24 7.56 33.83
N ALA A 575 -5.31 8.00 33.17
CA ALA A 575 -5.96 9.27 33.48
C ALA A 575 -6.77 9.19 34.79
N ALA A 576 -7.10 7.98 35.24
CA ALA A 576 -7.75 7.72 36.53
C ALA A 576 -6.72 7.76 37.68
N LYS A 577 -7.15 8.23 38.86
CA LYS A 577 -6.38 8.11 40.11
C LYS A 577 -6.66 6.73 40.74
N PRO A 578 -5.64 5.98 41.21
CA PRO A 578 -4.20 6.30 41.20
C PRO A 578 -3.58 6.20 39.80
N LYS A 579 -2.62 7.07 39.51
CA LYS A 579 -1.88 7.07 38.24
C LYS A 579 -0.97 5.84 38.18
N VAL A 580 -1.11 5.05 37.13
CA VAL A 580 -0.23 3.92 36.81
C VAL A 580 0.62 4.31 35.60
N ASP A 581 1.94 4.29 35.77
CA ASP A 581 2.88 4.49 34.67
C ASP A 581 2.86 3.24 33.76
N LEU A 582 2.59 3.45 32.48
CA LEU A 582 2.58 2.42 31.44
C LEU A 582 3.90 2.41 30.64
N GLY A 583 4.83 3.31 30.98
CA GLY A 583 6.18 3.38 30.46
C GLY A 583 6.40 4.47 29.41
N ALA A 584 7.66 4.63 29.03
CA ALA A 584 8.10 5.55 27.99
C ALA A 584 8.50 4.84 26.69
N LYS A 585 8.13 5.40 25.54
CA LYS A 585 8.55 4.92 24.21
C LYS A 585 9.06 6.05 23.33
N SER A 586 10.16 5.81 22.63
CA SER A 586 10.72 6.76 21.66
C SER A 586 10.08 6.56 20.29
N PHE A 587 9.93 7.64 19.51
CA PHE A 587 9.46 7.57 18.13
C PHE A 587 10.17 8.58 17.24
N SER A 588 10.09 8.35 15.92
CA SER A 588 10.52 9.27 14.88
C SER A 588 9.57 9.14 13.70
N VAL A 589 8.96 10.25 13.25
CA VAL A 589 7.98 10.22 12.15
C VAL A 589 8.16 11.41 11.20
N LYS A 590 8.10 11.12 9.90
CA LYS A 590 8.10 12.12 8.83
C LYS A 590 6.68 12.69 8.62
N ARG A 591 6.58 13.91 8.06
CA ARG A 591 5.30 14.58 7.75
C ARG A 591 4.36 13.64 6.98
N GLY A 592 3.08 13.65 7.38
CA GLY A 592 2.02 12.87 6.71
C GLY A 592 2.14 11.35 6.86
N LYS A 593 3.18 10.85 7.54
CA LYS A 593 3.34 9.44 7.87
C LYS A 593 2.90 9.17 9.30
N LYS A 594 2.62 7.89 9.58
CA LYS A 594 2.15 7.37 10.86
C LYS A 594 3.30 6.65 11.54
N ALA A 595 3.54 6.90 12.82
CA ALA A 595 4.40 6.06 13.65
C ALA A 595 3.54 5.15 14.52
N TYR A 596 3.89 3.87 14.55
CA TYR A 596 3.23 2.86 15.37
C TYR A 596 4.00 2.70 16.67
N ILE A 597 3.35 3.02 17.79
CA ILE A 597 3.91 2.92 19.13
C ILE A 597 3.36 1.65 19.78
N PRO A 598 4.22 0.67 20.10
CA PRO A 598 3.78 -0.51 20.82
C PRO A 598 3.38 -0.12 22.25
N LEU A 599 2.14 -0.41 22.60
CA LEU A 599 1.60 -0.32 23.95
C LEU A 599 1.64 -1.71 24.57
N LYS A 600 2.25 -1.83 25.76
CA LYS A 600 2.21 -3.05 26.56
C LYS A 600 1.77 -2.71 27.98
N LEU A 601 0.59 -3.18 28.37
CA LEU A 601 0.07 -2.97 29.71
C LEU A 601 0.82 -3.88 30.71
N GLY A 602 1.29 -3.30 31.81
CA GLY A 602 1.80 -4.06 32.94
C GLY A 602 0.67 -4.75 33.72
N LYS A 603 1.01 -5.74 34.55
CA LYS A 603 0.04 -6.50 35.37
C LYS A 603 -0.97 -5.61 36.15
N PRO A 604 -0.58 -4.46 36.75
CA PRO A 604 -1.52 -3.59 37.45
C PRO A 604 -2.55 -2.96 36.51
N ALA A 605 -2.12 -2.53 35.33
CA ALA A 605 -3.00 -1.92 34.33
C ALA A 605 -3.93 -2.95 33.68
N LEU A 606 -3.45 -4.18 33.47
CA LEU A 606 -4.28 -5.27 32.93
C LEU A 606 -5.43 -5.61 33.88
N ARG A 607 -5.17 -5.70 35.19
CA ARG A 607 -6.20 -5.91 36.22
C ARG A 607 -7.23 -4.78 36.27
N LEU A 608 -6.79 -3.54 36.11
CA LEU A 608 -7.70 -2.39 36.05
C LEU A 608 -8.58 -2.41 34.79
N LEU A 609 -8.03 -2.88 33.66
CA LEU A 609 -8.78 -3.03 32.41
C LEU A 609 -9.85 -4.12 32.53
N GLU A 610 -9.51 -5.26 33.16
CA GLU A 610 -10.46 -6.35 33.44
C GLU A 610 -11.62 -5.90 34.35
N GLN A 611 -11.40 -4.93 35.23
CA GLN A 611 -12.44 -4.42 36.14
C GLN A 611 -13.33 -3.34 35.54
N ARG A 612 -12.88 -2.62 34.50
CA ARG A 612 -13.54 -1.40 34.01
C ARG A 612 -13.93 -1.44 32.53
N ASP A 613 -13.65 -2.54 31.84
CA ASP A 613 -13.82 -2.77 30.39
C ASP A 613 -13.03 -1.81 29.47
N ASN A 614 -12.66 -0.64 29.97
CA ASN A 614 -11.84 0.35 29.31
C ASN A 614 -10.92 1.10 30.30
N LEU A 615 -9.83 1.64 29.76
CA LEU A 615 -8.91 2.52 30.47
C LEU A 615 -8.66 3.79 29.67
N ARG A 616 -8.88 4.95 30.28
CA ARG A 616 -8.44 6.23 29.72
C ARG A 616 -6.95 6.41 29.97
N VAL A 617 -6.16 6.50 28.91
CA VAL A 617 -4.71 6.68 28.97
C VAL A 617 -4.36 8.08 28.45
N ARG A 618 -3.72 8.88 29.31
CA ARG A 618 -3.21 10.18 28.93
C ARG A 618 -1.88 9.99 28.19
N VAL A 619 -1.79 10.59 27.01
CA VAL A 619 -0.59 10.53 26.17
C VAL A 619 0.15 11.85 26.31
N ILE A 620 1.37 11.82 26.86
CA ILE A 620 2.23 12.99 26.98
C ILE A 620 3.38 12.82 25.99
N VAL A 621 3.57 13.80 25.10
CA VAL A 621 4.59 13.73 24.07
C VAL A 621 5.63 14.82 24.31
N PHE A 622 6.89 14.41 24.42
CA PHE A 622 8.01 15.34 24.44
C PHE A 622 8.61 15.40 23.05
N VAL A 623 8.59 16.56 22.39
CA VAL A 623 9.18 16.75 21.06
C VAL A 623 10.45 17.58 21.19
N LYS A 624 11.51 17.17 20.50
CA LYS A 624 12.75 17.96 20.44
C LYS A 624 12.67 18.96 19.29
N VAL A 625 12.80 20.25 19.59
CA VAL A 625 12.87 21.33 18.61
C VAL A 625 14.18 22.10 18.86
N GLY A 626 15.13 22.01 17.93
CA GLY A 626 16.49 22.50 18.14
C GLY A 626 17.24 21.73 19.24
N LYS A 627 17.75 22.45 20.25
CA LYS A 627 18.43 21.88 21.43
C LYS A 627 17.48 21.64 22.62
N GLU A 628 16.24 22.09 22.55
CA GLU A 628 15.30 22.08 23.68
C GLU A 628 14.21 21.00 23.52
N TRP A 629 13.69 20.54 24.65
CA TRP A 629 12.58 19.58 24.73
C TRP A 629 11.29 20.30 25.14
N TRP A 630 10.23 20.07 24.37
CA TRP A 630 8.94 20.70 24.55
C TRP A 630 7.86 19.67 24.86
N ARG A 631 7.01 19.95 25.86
CA ARG A 631 5.87 19.10 26.20
C ARG A 631 4.65 19.46 25.36
N VAL A 632 4.14 18.48 24.63
CA VAL A 632 2.91 18.54 23.83
C VAL A 632 1.91 17.54 24.41
N LEU A 633 0.65 17.95 24.55
CA LEU A 633 -0.44 17.12 25.06
C LEU A 633 -1.41 16.81 23.91
N PRO A 634 -1.17 15.76 23.11
CA PRO A 634 -2.01 15.46 21.96
C PRO A 634 -3.38 14.88 22.33
N GLY A 635 -3.60 14.47 23.58
CA GLY A 635 -4.92 14.07 24.08
C GLY A 635 -4.92 12.84 24.98
N VAL A 636 -6.08 12.20 25.06
CA VAL A 636 -6.35 10.97 25.82
C VAL A 636 -6.88 9.93 24.85
N ILE A 637 -6.42 8.69 24.97
CA ILE A 637 -7.00 7.53 24.25
C ILE A 637 -7.76 6.64 25.23
N THR A 638 -8.66 5.83 24.69
CA THR A 638 -9.34 4.75 25.41
C THR A 638 -8.72 3.42 25.01
N VAL A 639 -8.31 2.62 25.98
CA VAL A 639 -7.81 1.26 25.77
C VAL A 639 -8.89 0.29 26.20
N GLN A 640 -9.22 -0.72 25.37
CA GLN A 640 -10.27 -1.71 25.64
C GLN A 640 -9.72 -3.13 25.48
N SER A 641 -10.31 -4.09 26.19
CA SER A 641 -10.02 -5.50 25.96
C SER A 641 -10.73 -5.99 24.70
N GLN A 642 -10.13 -6.96 24.00
CA GLN A 642 -10.82 -7.66 22.91
C GLN A 642 -11.91 -8.54 23.53
N SER A 643 -13.19 -8.20 23.33
CA SER A 643 -14.32 -9.00 23.83
C SER A 643 -14.25 -10.42 23.28
N ALA A 644 -14.34 -11.41 24.17
CA ALA A 644 -14.41 -12.82 23.80
C ALA A 644 -15.81 -13.17 23.25
N ALA A 645 -16.09 -12.77 22.01
CA ALA A 645 -17.16 -13.36 21.21
C ALA A 645 -16.64 -14.64 20.55
N THR A 646 -16.40 -15.67 21.38
CA THR A 646 -16.38 -17.12 21.07
C THR A 646 -15.99 -17.86 22.35
N ARG A 647 -16.94 -18.05 23.27
CA ARG A 647 -16.98 -19.24 24.13
C ARG A 647 -18.14 -20.08 23.64
N SER A 648 -17.95 -20.77 22.50
CA SER A 648 -18.79 -21.90 22.17
C SER A 648 -18.50 -23.02 23.16
N SER A 649 -19.57 -23.57 23.69
CA SER A 649 -19.68 -24.86 24.37
C SER A 649 -18.56 -25.87 24.06
N SER A 650 -17.72 -26.16 25.04
CA SER A 650 -17.20 -27.51 25.25
C SER A 650 -16.98 -27.70 26.74
N ASN A 651 -18.08 -27.98 27.44
CA ASN A 651 -18.06 -28.49 28.79
C ASN A 651 -18.75 -29.86 28.72
N GLN A 652 -17.96 -30.94 28.79
CA GLN A 652 -18.29 -32.32 29.18
C GLN A 652 -17.26 -33.30 28.57
N PRO A 653 -16.90 -34.36 29.31
CA PRO A 653 -16.04 -34.40 30.49
C PRO A 653 -14.56 -34.65 30.14
#